data_AF-A0A136PX75-F1
#
_entry.id   AF-A0A136PX75-F1
#
_cell.length_a   1.000
_cell.length_b   1.000
_cell.length_c   1.000
_cell.angle_alpha   90.00
_cell.angle_beta   90.00
_cell.angle_gamma   90.00
#
_symmetry.space_group_name_H-M   'P 1'
#
loop_
_entity.id
_entity.type
_entity.pdbx_description
1 polymer ?
#
loop_
_entity_poly.entity_id
_entity_poly.type
_entity_poly.pdbx_seq_one_letter_code
_entity_poly.pdbx_strand_id
1 'polypeptide(L)'
;MSDDGLRPHPSAGGVRLVGRDPGAEGDVSWMELFVDLFFVFAFLKVATLMSADLSVFGTIRGVLVILLLWHCWTSCAWLGNVIHVDRGGMPLLMTGVATAVLVIGVAVPEAFADVPGNLSGPVVVVGGYLLIRFCVLAVLTYHQRGGATGRRLLVWLAFLAAGAMLLVAVLLPPALPERVDGDLVRVVLFAGALGVDFVIFAGVGRGTWQVVSPWHLAERHAVIILVALGETIISIGASRGVGVDEPVTWEVAAAATLGMIIVSALWWTYFDLAKMLAEHGLWRARGPARTRLARDAYLGLHLPMISGLIIFALGLKHAVAVAVGEADRPWDTTSVLTLFGGVLLYLIALVAFEWRTARIIGRSPLIGIGLLLALLPLAVGAPAVGALALLAVGVAAMAVADQTIFRRRHQALHHLVEPEAARLGGVSPRELFVDLVFVFAFIQVTLLMTRHPSLLGIVRGLTLLALLWWAWISYSWLANIVRTETAVVRFSTIGIATAVLVLGFAIPQAFGPAGGGLQGSSLIVVCYVAGQLIQGVLLWQVSRTNAVLRHVARRVALPSGIALALLAVIVAVEVVTPAVVSDSLGITLLWVAALLVQYVGAYLRESAAWRVQSVRHWVDRYALIMLIAFGEAIISVGLATSGRPVSVTVLALVVVGALSIGTLWWSYFTTIDSSRLALRARTGRARTLLARDAFTYLHLPMVAGVMLVAFSLRQILVPERTVNAYGHYALYLGVALYLAANQWYWWRMWRVVSWQRVGGAVLVAALSPLTVLLPPPWPLVLLTGVGVVAAALEVLHGGDPRTHEPRPAT
;
A
#
# COMPACT_ATOMS: atom_id res chain seq x y z
N MET A 1 -20.91 -4.23 27.33
CA MET A 1 -20.92 -5.68 27.03
C MET A 1 -19.66 -5.98 26.24
N SER A 2 -18.76 -6.67 26.91
CA SER A 2 -17.40 -7.02 26.49
C SER A 2 -17.42 -8.41 25.88
N ASP A 3 -17.37 -8.49 24.55
CA ASP A 3 -17.26 -9.77 23.83
C ASP A 3 -16.00 -9.78 22.93
N ASP A 4 -14.93 -9.16 23.44
CA ASP A 4 -13.57 -9.28 22.90
C ASP A 4 -12.89 -10.53 23.52
N GLY A 5 -13.64 -11.64 23.60
CA GLY A 5 -13.14 -12.92 24.09
C GLY A 5 -11.93 -13.37 23.29
N LEU A 6 -10.92 -13.90 23.99
CA LEU A 6 -9.67 -14.45 23.47
C LEU A 6 -9.86 -15.07 22.08
N ARG A 7 -9.50 -14.32 21.03
CA ARG A 7 -9.46 -14.89 19.69
C ARG A 7 -8.32 -15.90 19.70
N PRO A 8 -8.58 -17.21 19.50
CA PRO A 8 -7.52 -18.21 19.48
C PRO A 8 -6.48 -17.84 18.41
N HIS A 9 -5.23 -18.25 18.63
CA HIS A 9 -4.12 -18.05 17.69
C HIS A 9 -4.55 -18.34 16.23
N PRO A 10 -4.00 -17.64 15.21
CA PRO A 10 -4.24 -17.93 13.80
C PRO A 10 -4.16 -19.41 13.38
N SER A 11 -3.45 -20.25 14.13
CA SER A 11 -3.37 -21.70 13.91
C SER A 11 -4.05 -22.56 14.99
N ALA A 12 -4.60 -21.95 16.04
CA ALA A 12 -5.32 -22.66 17.10
C ALA A 12 -6.68 -23.13 16.57
N GLY A 13 -6.68 -24.34 16.04
CA GLY A 13 -7.82 -24.98 15.37
C GLY A 13 -7.44 -26.11 14.41
N GLY A 14 -6.14 -26.30 14.15
CA GLY A 14 -5.67 -27.27 13.14
C GLY A 14 -6.04 -26.82 11.71
N VAL A 15 -6.08 -27.73 10.75
CA VAL A 15 -6.42 -27.42 9.32
C VAL A 15 -7.92 -27.11 9.13
N ARG A 16 -8.69 -26.90 10.20
CA ARG A 16 -10.15 -26.67 10.12
C ARG A 16 -10.45 -25.26 9.61
N LEU A 17 -11.40 -25.17 8.68
CA LEU A 17 -11.97 -23.90 8.23
C LEU A 17 -12.88 -23.31 9.31
N VAL A 18 -12.76 -22.01 9.56
CA VAL A 18 -13.58 -21.27 10.53
C VAL A 18 -14.44 -20.26 9.77
N GLY A 19 -15.76 -20.46 9.79
CA GLY A 19 -16.71 -19.51 9.21
C GLY A 19 -16.71 -18.18 9.96
N ARG A 20 -17.02 -17.08 9.26
CA ARG A 20 -17.17 -15.75 9.86
C ARG A 20 -18.57 -15.59 10.45
N ASP A 21 -18.66 -14.96 11.61
CA ASP A 21 -19.95 -14.74 12.28
C ASP A 21 -20.79 -13.67 11.55
N PRO A 22 -22.08 -13.92 11.25
CA PRO A 22 -22.96 -12.94 10.62
C PRO A 22 -23.13 -11.69 11.48
N GLY A 23 -22.81 -10.52 10.94
CA GLY A 23 -22.95 -9.25 11.64
C GLY A 23 -21.93 -8.99 12.74
N ALA A 24 -20.92 -9.85 12.92
CA ALA A 24 -19.82 -9.54 13.83
C ALA A 24 -19.09 -8.28 13.36
N GLU A 25 -19.03 -7.29 14.24
CA GLU A 25 -18.17 -6.13 14.11
C GLU A 25 -16.72 -6.62 14.23
N GLY A 26 -16.00 -6.68 13.12
CA GLY A 26 -14.67 -7.29 13.10
C GLY A 26 -13.87 -6.85 11.88
N ASP A 27 -12.65 -6.38 12.16
CA ASP A 27 -11.72 -5.87 11.16
C ASP A 27 -11.43 -6.87 10.05
N VAL A 28 -11.08 -6.31 8.89
CA VAL A 28 -10.25 -6.98 7.89
C VAL A 28 -9.02 -7.54 8.60
N SER A 29 -8.75 -8.83 8.42
CA SER A 29 -7.60 -9.45 9.09
C SER A 29 -6.28 -8.98 8.48
N TRP A 30 -5.20 -9.05 9.26
CA TRP A 30 -3.86 -8.70 8.78
C TRP A 30 -3.43 -9.54 7.57
N MET A 31 -3.88 -10.80 7.50
CA MET A 31 -3.62 -11.68 6.35
C MET A 31 -4.31 -11.16 5.08
N GLU A 32 -5.53 -10.64 5.18
CA GLU A 32 -6.24 -10.04 4.04
C GLU A 32 -5.52 -8.80 3.51
N LEU A 33 -5.04 -7.93 4.42
CA LEU A 33 -4.24 -6.76 4.04
C LEU A 33 -2.87 -7.15 3.47
N PHE A 34 -2.26 -8.23 3.98
CA PHE A 34 -1.00 -8.74 3.46
C PHE A 34 -1.15 -9.21 2.00
N VAL A 35 -2.23 -9.94 1.68
CA VAL A 35 -2.53 -10.34 0.31
C VAL A 35 -2.75 -9.12 -0.61
N ASP A 36 -3.36 -8.04 -0.11
CA ASP A 36 -3.53 -6.82 -0.91
C ASP A 36 -2.20 -6.19 -1.35
N LEU A 37 -1.14 -6.30 -0.56
CA LEU A 37 0.19 -5.78 -0.92
C LEU A 37 0.71 -6.39 -2.23
N PHE A 38 0.37 -7.64 -2.51
CA PHE A 38 0.75 -8.31 -3.75
C PHE A 38 -0.08 -7.82 -4.94
N PHE A 39 -1.35 -7.49 -4.72
CA PHE A 39 -2.20 -6.86 -5.72
C PHE A 39 -1.72 -5.45 -6.06
N VAL A 40 -1.20 -4.67 -5.09
CA VAL A 40 -0.57 -3.36 -5.36
C VAL A 40 0.49 -3.51 -6.47
N PHE A 41 1.40 -4.47 -6.33
CA PHE A 41 2.43 -4.72 -7.34
C PHE A 41 1.85 -5.19 -8.69
N ALA A 42 0.83 -6.07 -8.67
CA ALA A 42 0.19 -6.52 -9.90
C ALA A 42 -0.45 -5.36 -10.67
N PHE A 43 -1.10 -4.40 -9.98
CA PHE A 43 -1.66 -3.20 -10.60
C PHE A 43 -0.58 -2.24 -11.14
N LEU A 44 0.55 -2.06 -10.43
CA LEU A 44 1.73 -1.32 -10.95
C LEU A 44 2.19 -1.84 -12.32
N LYS A 45 2.09 -3.16 -12.53
CA LYS A 45 2.50 -3.80 -13.78
C LYS A 45 1.47 -3.66 -14.90
N VAL A 46 0.20 -3.47 -14.60
CA VAL A 46 -0.80 -3.11 -15.61
C VAL A 46 -0.50 -1.72 -16.17
N ALA A 47 -0.21 -0.74 -15.33
CA ALA A 47 0.15 0.61 -15.80
C ALA A 47 1.41 0.57 -16.68
N THR A 48 2.37 -0.30 -16.35
CA THR A 48 3.56 -0.53 -17.18
C THR A 48 3.20 -1.12 -18.55
N LEU A 49 2.36 -2.16 -18.57
CA LEU A 49 1.85 -2.78 -19.80
C LEU A 49 1.16 -1.76 -20.70
N MET A 50 0.27 -0.92 -20.14
CA MET A 50 -0.45 0.11 -20.89
C MET A 50 0.48 1.24 -21.35
N SER A 51 1.51 1.58 -20.58
CA SER A 51 2.47 2.62 -20.98
C SER A 51 3.36 2.22 -22.15
N ALA A 52 3.54 0.92 -22.39
CA ALA A 52 4.28 0.42 -23.56
C ALA A 52 3.53 0.66 -24.88
N ASP A 53 2.19 0.70 -24.84
CA ASP A 53 1.36 1.08 -25.97
C ASP A 53 0.13 1.89 -25.54
N LEU A 54 0.21 3.21 -25.72
CA LEU A 54 -0.88 4.15 -25.44
C LEU A 54 -2.02 4.12 -26.48
N SER A 55 -2.00 3.19 -27.44
CA SER A 55 -3.12 3.01 -28.37
C SER A 55 -4.40 2.57 -27.63
N VAL A 56 -5.54 2.73 -28.30
CA VAL A 56 -6.81 2.17 -27.82
C VAL A 56 -6.68 0.66 -27.58
N PHE A 57 -5.93 -0.03 -28.43
CA PHE A 57 -5.74 -1.48 -28.32
C PHE A 57 -4.88 -1.86 -27.10
N GLY A 58 -3.78 -1.13 -26.84
CA GLY A 58 -2.98 -1.30 -25.62
C GLY A 58 -3.78 -0.99 -24.35
N THR A 59 -4.67 0.01 -24.41
CA THR A 59 -5.62 0.32 -23.32
C THR A 59 -6.58 -0.85 -23.08
N ILE A 60 -7.13 -1.48 -24.13
CA ILE A 60 -8.00 -2.66 -24.02
C ILE A 60 -7.25 -3.83 -23.36
N ARG A 61 -5.99 -4.11 -23.77
CA ARG A 61 -5.15 -5.13 -23.13
C ARG A 61 -4.99 -4.89 -21.63
N GLY A 62 -4.70 -3.65 -21.24
CA GLY A 62 -4.64 -3.24 -19.83
C GLY A 62 -5.95 -3.48 -19.09
N VAL A 63 -7.08 -3.05 -19.65
CA VAL A 63 -8.41 -3.26 -19.06
C VAL A 63 -8.74 -4.75 -18.88
N LEU A 64 -8.36 -5.61 -19.83
CA LEU A 64 -8.52 -7.06 -19.69
C LEU A 64 -7.72 -7.64 -18.52
N VAL A 65 -6.49 -7.18 -18.31
CA VAL A 65 -5.69 -7.59 -17.15
C VAL A 65 -6.26 -7.03 -15.85
N ILE A 66 -6.74 -5.78 -15.84
CA ILE A 66 -7.45 -5.20 -14.68
C ILE A 66 -8.66 -6.06 -14.33
N LEU A 67 -9.47 -6.48 -15.32
CA LEU A 67 -10.63 -7.35 -15.11
C LEU A 67 -10.22 -8.70 -14.51
N LEU A 68 -9.14 -9.31 -15.01
CA LEU A 68 -8.60 -10.56 -14.49
C LEU A 68 -8.15 -10.42 -13.04
N LEU A 69 -7.34 -9.40 -12.73
CA LEU A 69 -6.86 -9.11 -11.38
C LEU A 69 -8.01 -8.75 -10.42
N TRP A 70 -8.97 -7.96 -10.90
CA TRP A 70 -10.19 -7.63 -10.17
C TRP A 70 -10.99 -8.89 -9.82
N HIS A 71 -11.10 -9.83 -10.75
CA HIS A 71 -11.79 -11.08 -10.50
C HIS A 71 -11.05 -11.94 -9.45
N CYS A 72 -9.72 -12.04 -9.52
CA CYS A 72 -8.91 -12.68 -8.47
C CYS A 72 -9.11 -12.02 -7.10
N TRP A 73 -9.01 -10.70 -7.04
CA TRP A 73 -9.11 -9.94 -5.80
C TRP A 73 -10.51 -10.04 -5.17
N THR A 74 -11.58 -9.85 -5.96
CA THR A 74 -12.96 -9.96 -5.48
C THR A 74 -13.28 -11.37 -4.98
N SER A 75 -12.68 -12.40 -5.57
CA SER A 75 -12.78 -13.78 -5.09
C SER A 75 -12.18 -13.94 -3.69
N CYS A 76 -10.98 -13.37 -3.48
CA CYS A 76 -10.31 -13.38 -2.18
C CYS A 76 -11.06 -12.56 -1.13
N ALA A 77 -11.54 -11.37 -1.50
CA ALA A 77 -12.34 -10.51 -0.63
C ALA A 77 -13.65 -11.20 -0.22
N TRP A 78 -14.31 -11.90 -1.15
CA TRP A 78 -15.51 -12.66 -0.84
C TRP A 78 -15.22 -13.87 0.04
N LEU A 79 -14.12 -14.59 -0.23
CA LEU A 79 -13.66 -15.69 0.60
C LEU A 79 -13.45 -15.24 2.05
N GLY A 80 -12.77 -14.10 2.25
CA GLY A 80 -12.62 -13.45 3.54
C GLY A 80 -13.96 -13.11 4.18
N ASN A 81 -14.91 -12.56 3.43
CA ASN A 81 -16.24 -12.25 3.97
C ASN A 81 -16.97 -13.49 4.52
N VAL A 82 -16.72 -14.70 4.00
CA VAL A 82 -17.36 -15.94 4.45
C VAL A 82 -16.54 -16.71 5.48
N ILE A 83 -15.21 -16.71 5.37
CA ILE A 83 -14.29 -17.56 6.14
C ILE A 83 -13.18 -16.69 6.74
N HIS A 84 -12.81 -16.95 7.99
CA HIS A 84 -11.63 -16.37 8.60
C HIS A 84 -10.37 -16.89 7.91
N VAL A 85 -9.75 -16.06 7.07
CA VAL A 85 -8.55 -16.42 6.32
C VAL A 85 -7.27 -16.32 7.15
N ASP A 86 -7.37 -15.76 8.35
CA ASP A 86 -6.35 -15.70 9.37
C ASP A 86 -6.39 -16.91 10.31
N ARG A 87 -7.26 -17.91 10.09
CA ARG A 87 -7.42 -19.06 10.99
C ARG A 87 -7.14 -20.43 10.33
N GLY A 88 -6.63 -21.36 11.12
CA GLY A 88 -6.39 -22.75 10.75
C GLY A 88 -5.36 -22.91 9.62
N GLY A 89 -5.71 -23.65 8.56
CA GLY A 89 -4.86 -23.82 7.38
C GLY A 89 -4.90 -22.66 6.38
N MET A 90 -5.81 -21.71 6.56
CA MET A 90 -6.02 -20.61 5.60
C MET A 90 -4.83 -19.66 5.45
N PRO A 91 -4.08 -19.29 6.50
CA PRO A 91 -2.92 -18.41 6.35
C PRO A 91 -1.86 -18.95 5.37
N LEU A 92 -1.62 -20.26 5.36
CA LEU A 92 -0.69 -20.91 4.41
C LEU A 92 -1.23 -20.85 2.98
N LEU A 93 -2.53 -21.18 2.80
CA LEU A 93 -3.18 -21.09 1.50
C LEU A 93 -3.14 -19.65 0.96
N MET A 94 -3.46 -18.66 1.79
CA MET A 94 -3.45 -17.25 1.41
C MET A 94 -2.04 -16.75 1.09
N THR A 95 -1.01 -17.24 1.78
CA THR A 95 0.39 -16.96 1.43
C THR A 95 0.74 -17.52 0.05
N GLY A 96 0.27 -18.74 -0.27
CA GLY A 96 0.39 -19.32 -1.61
C GLY A 96 -0.35 -18.52 -2.69
N VAL A 97 -1.58 -18.08 -2.40
CA VAL A 97 -2.37 -17.20 -3.28
C VAL A 97 -1.65 -15.87 -3.51
N ALA A 98 -1.13 -15.24 -2.44
CA ALA A 98 -0.40 -13.99 -2.53
C ALA A 98 0.87 -14.13 -3.39
N THR A 99 1.61 -15.22 -3.20
CA THR A 99 2.78 -15.55 -4.03
C THR A 99 2.40 -15.75 -5.50
N ALA A 100 1.28 -16.43 -5.78
CA ALA A 100 0.77 -16.58 -7.14
C ALA A 100 0.38 -15.22 -7.77
N VAL A 101 -0.18 -14.29 -6.99
CA VAL A 101 -0.45 -12.91 -7.45
C VAL A 101 0.87 -12.19 -7.82
N LEU A 102 1.95 -12.37 -7.05
CA LEU A 102 3.26 -11.80 -7.41
C LEU A 102 3.77 -12.32 -8.74
N VAL A 103 3.68 -13.64 -8.92
CA VAL A 103 4.09 -14.33 -10.16
C VAL A 103 3.30 -13.84 -11.36
N ILE A 104 1.97 -13.69 -11.22
CA ILE A 104 1.13 -13.05 -12.24
C ILE A 104 1.64 -11.64 -12.51
N GLY A 105 1.83 -10.81 -11.48
CA GLY A 105 2.30 -9.44 -11.60
C GLY A 105 3.60 -9.31 -12.40
N VAL A 106 4.60 -10.17 -12.12
CA VAL A 106 5.87 -10.18 -12.87
C VAL A 106 5.67 -10.53 -14.33
N ALA A 107 4.72 -11.41 -14.66
CA ALA A 107 4.40 -11.82 -16.03
C ALA A 107 3.41 -10.88 -16.77
N VAL A 108 2.74 -9.94 -16.08
CA VAL A 108 1.75 -9.02 -16.69
C VAL A 108 2.31 -8.25 -17.91
N PRO A 109 3.54 -7.70 -17.89
CA PRO A 109 4.08 -7.00 -19.07
C PRO A 109 4.17 -7.88 -20.33
N GLU A 110 4.25 -9.20 -20.16
CA GLU A 110 4.33 -10.20 -21.24
C GLU A 110 2.96 -10.89 -21.48
N ALA A 111 1.86 -10.41 -20.89
CA ALA A 111 0.56 -11.10 -20.94
C ALA A 111 0.01 -11.29 -22.37
N PHE A 112 0.39 -10.43 -23.32
CA PHE A 112 -0.11 -10.44 -24.71
C PHE A 112 0.99 -10.61 -25.77
N ALA A 113 2.26 -10.59 -25.39
CA ALA A 113 3.38 -10.84 -26.29
C ALA A 113 4.37 -11.73 -25.57
N ASP A 114 4.72 -12.86 -26.19
CA ASP A 114 5.73 -13.73 -25.63
C ASP A 114 7.12 -13.21 -26.02
N VAL A 115 7.97 -12.99 -25.03
CA VAL A 115 9.35 -12.56 -25.24
C VAL A 115 10.22 -13.82 -25.22
N PRO A 116 11.27 -13.93 -26.06
CA PRO A 116 12.16 -15.09 -26.04
C PRO A 116 12.71 -15.36 -24.63
N GLY A 117 12.17 -16.39 -23.99
CA GLY A 117 12.47 -16.84 -22.65
C GLY A 117 12.09 -18.32 -22.51
N ASN A 118 12.52 -18.98 -21.43
CA ASN A 118 12.24 -20.40 -21.22
C ASN A 118 10.78 -20.68 -20.77
N LEU A 119 9.96 -19.66 -20.50
CA LEU A 119 8.54 -19.80 -20.14
C LEU A 119 7.70 -18.72 -20.83
N SER A 120 6.51 -19.12 -21.27
CA SER A 120 5.58 -18.20 -21.92
C SER A 120 4.87 -17.29 -20.90
N GLY A 121 5.09 -15.98 -20.98
CA GLY A 121 4.46 -14.98 -20.10
C GLY A 121 2.93 -15.09 -20.01
N PRO A 122 2.20 -15.18 -21.14
CA PRO A 122 0.75 -15.36 -21.15
C PRO A 122 0.29 -16.66 -20.44
N VAL A 123 1.06 -17.75 -20.56
CA VAL A 123 0.76 -19.03 -19.88
C VAL A 123 0.87 -18.87 -18.37
N VAL A 124 1.88 -18.15 -17.89
CA VAL A 124 2.09 -17.88 -16.46
C VAL A 124 0.94 -17.04 -15.89
N VAL A 125 0.49 -16.01 -16.60
CA VAL A 125 -0.65 -15.16 -16.19
C VAL A 125 -1.94 -15.99 -16.10
N VAL A 126 -2.27 -16.75 -17.16
CA VAL A 126 -3.49 -17.59 -17.18
C VAL A 126 -3.42 -18.72 -16.16
N GLY A 127 -2.28 -19.42 -16.07
CA GLY A 127 -2.08 -20.50 -15.12
C GLY A 127 -2.21 -20.03 -13.67
N GLY A 128 -1.61 -18.88 -13.33
CA GLY A 128 -1.75 -18.26 -12.01
C GLY A 128 -3.20 -17.86 -11.71
N TYR A 129 -3.90 -17.23 -12.67
CA TYR A 129 -5.32 -16.89 -12.53
C TYR A 129 -6.17 -18.11 -12.21
N LEU A 130 -6.02 -19.18 -13.00
CA LEU A 130 -6.79 -20.40 -12.84
C LEU A 130 -6.48 -21.10 -11.51
N LEU A 131 -5.21 -21.10 -11.07
CA LEU A 131 -4.80 -21.64 -9.79
C LEU A 131 -5.49 -20.91 -8.62
N ILE A 132 -5.44 -19.58 -8.59
CA ILE A 132 -6.08 -18.78 -7.53
C ILE A 132 -7.58 -19.04 -7.49
N ARG A 133 -8.22 -19.03 -8.67
CA ARG A 133 -9.66 -19.28 -8.81
C ARG A 133 -10.05 -20.68 -8.36
N PHE A 134 -9.30 -21.69 -8.77
CA PHE A 134 -9.48 -23.07 -8.33
C PHE A 134 -9.39 -23.16 -6.80
N CYS A 135 -8.35 -22.60 -6.18
CA CYS A 135 -8.17 -22.60 -4.73
C CYS A 135 -9.37 -21.97 -4.00
N VAL A 136 -9.79 -20.77 -4.40
CA VAL A 136 -10.93 -20.08 -3.77
C VAL A 136 -12.23 -20.88 -3.94
N LEU A 137 -12.50 -21.38 -5.15
CA LEU A 137 -13.71 -22.18 -5.43
C LEU A 137 -13.71 -23.51 -4.68
N ALA A 138 -12.56 -24.17 -4.55
CA ALA A 138 -12.39 -25.41 -3.80
C ALA A 138 -12.71 -25.20 -2.31
N VAL A 139 -12.18 -24.13 -1.69
CA VAL A 139 -12.46 -23.81 -0.28
C VAL A 139 -13.94 -23.47 -0.07
N LEU A 140 -14.54 -22.65 -0.92
CA LEU A 140 -15.95 -22.30 -0.81
C LEU A 140 -16.87 -23.51 -1.03
N THR A 141 -16.53 -24.39 -1.97
CA THR A 141 -17.27 -25.65 -2.21
C THR A 141 -17.17 -26.59 -1.01
N TYR A 142 -15.99 -26.70 -0.40
CA TYR A 142 -15.77 -27.48 0.81
C TYR A 142 -16.57 -26.93 2.00
N HIS A 143 -16.56 -25.61 2.20
CA HIS A 143 -17.29 -24.97 3.29
C HIS A 143 -18.82 -25.12 3.14
N GLN A 144 -19.33 -25.01 1.91
CA GLN A 144 -20.77 -25.08 1.60
C GLN A 144 -21.25 -26.51 1.28
N ARG A 145 -20.67 -27.56 1.88
CA ARG A 145 -20.98 -28.96 1.54
C ARG A 145 -22.48 -29.31 1.60
N GLY A 146 -23.28 -28.64 2.45
CA GLY A 146 -24.74 -28.81 2.56
C GLY A 146 -25.63 -27.98 1.61
N GLY A 147 -25.09 -27.21 0.65
CA GLY A 147 -25.86 -26.33 -0.24
C GLY A 147 -26.41 -26.98 -1.53
N ALA A 148 -27.15 -26.20 -2.33
CA ALA A 148 -27.77 -26.66 -3.58
C ALA A 148 -26.74 -27.08 -4.65
N THR A 149 -26.63 -28.39 -4.90
CA THR A 149 -25.63 -29.01 -5.80
C THR A 149 -25.61 -28.45 -7.22
N GLY A 150 -26.76 -28.16 -7.83
CA GLY A 150 -26.83 -27.68 -9.21
C GLY A 150 -26.14 -26.32 -9.45
N ARG A 151 -26.20 -25.38 -8.50
CA ARG A 151 -25.55 -24.07 -8.64
C ARG A 151 -24.03 -24.17 -8.47
N ARG A 152 -23.56 -25.05 -7.59
CA ARG A 152 -22.12 -25.35 -7.46
C ARG A 152 -21.57 -25.89 -8.78
N LEU A 153 -22.28 -26.84 -9.39
CA LEU A 153 -21.92 -27.37 -10.71
C LEU A 153 -21.83 -26.26 -11.76
N LEU A 154 -22.80 -25.34 -11.83
CA LEU A 154 -22.76 -24.22 -12.78
C LEU A 154 -21.54 -23.31 -12.61
N VAL A 155 -21.13 -23.01 -11.36
CA VAL A 155 -19.92 -22.20 -11.11
C VAL A 155 -18.64 -22.93 -11.55
N TRP A 156 -18.55 -24.24 -11.30
CA TRP A 156 -17.42 -25.05 -11.76
C TRP A 156 -17.40 -25.20 -13.28
N LEU A 157 -18.55 -25.39 -13.93
CA LEU A 157 -18.66 -25.42 -15.39
C LEU A 157 -18.27 -24.07 -16.01
N ALA A 158 -18.68 -22.96 -15.40
CA ALA A 158 -18.25 -21.62 -15.82
C ALA A 158 -16.74 -21.47 -15.76
N PHE A 159 -16.14 -21.85 -14.63
CA PHE A 159 -14.70 -21.83 -14.44
C PHE A 159 -13.98 -22.71 -15.47
N LEU A 160 -14.48 -23.91 -15.75
CA LEU A 160 -13.89 -24.80 -16.76
C LEU A 160 -14.03 -24.24 -18.18
N ALA A 161 -15.18 -23.66 -18.52
CA ALA A 161 -15.41 -23.06 -19.83
C ALA A 161 -14.54 -21.82 -20.06
N ALA A 162 -14.52 -20.89 -19.10
CA ALA A 162 -13.66 -19.70 -19.14
C ALA A 162 -12.18 -20.10 -19.13
N GLY A 163 -11.79 -21.07 -18.30
CA GLY A 163 -10.43 -21.59 -18.25
C GLY A 163 -9.97 -22.26 -19.53
N ALA A 164 -10.81 -23.10 -20.14
CA ALA A 164 -10.52 -23.68 -21.45
C ALA A 164 -10.33 -22.58 -22.51
N MET A 165 -11.18 -21.55 -22.50
CA MET A 165 -11.07 -20.46 -23.47
C MET A 165 -9.82 -19.59 -23.25
N LEU A 166 -9.41 -19.33 -22.00
CA LEU A 166 -8.15 -18.66 -21.68
C LEU A 166 -6.93 -19.50 -22.09
N LEU A 167 -6.97 -20.82 -21.89
CA LEU A 167 -5.91 -21.71 -22.35
C LEU A 167 -5.79 -21.70 -23.87
N VAL A 168 -6.92 -21.74 -24.59
CA VAL A 168 -6.94 -21.58 -26.06
C VAL A 168 -6.42 -20.20 -26.46
N ALA A 169 -6.79 -19.13 -25.73
CA ALA A 169 -6.32 -17.76 -26.00
C ALA A 169 -4.79 -17.63 -25.95
N VAL A 170 -4.12 -18.49 -25.20
CA VAL A 170 -2.66 -18.46 -25.05
C VAL A 170 -1.97 -19.48 -25.95
N LEU A 171 -2.51 -20.70 -26.08
CA LEU A 171 -1.86 -21.79 -26.81
C LEU A 171 -2.12 -21.76 -28.33
N LEU A 172 -3.25 -21.21 -28.77
CA LEU A 172 -3.62 -21.18 -30.20
C LEU A 172 -2.85 -20.10 -30.99
N PRO A 173 -2.74 -18.83 -30.54
CA PRO A 173 -2.11 -17.78 -31.34
C PRO A 173 -0.70 -18.07 -31.83
N PRO A 174 0.21 -18.67 -31.03
CA PRO A 174 1.54 -19.03 -31.51
C PRO A 174 1.55 -20.09 -32.63
N ALA A 175 0.46 -20.86 -32.77
CA ALA A 175 0.30 -21.89 -33.79
C ALA A 175 -0.45 -21.41 -35.05
N LEU A 176 -0.94 -20.16 -35.06
CA LEU A 176 -1.65 -19.60 -36.20
C LEU A 176 -0.68 -19.19 -37.31
N PRO A 177 -1.06 -19.31 -38.59
CA PRO A 177 -0.28 -18.80 -39.70
C PRO A 177 -0.16 -17.26 -39.64
N GLU A 178 0.96 -16.69 -40.10
CA GLU A 178 1.27 -15.24 -40.04
C GLU A 178 0.19 -14.31 -40.64
N ARG A 179 -0.66 -14.82 -41.54
CA ARG A 179 -1.79 -14.07 -42.11
C ARG A 179 -2.91 -13.76 -41.12
N VAL A 180 -2.97 -14.44 -39.98
CA VAL A 180 -3.98 -14.22 -38.93
C VAL A 180 -3.33 -13.44 -37.80
N ASP A 181 -3.94 -12.32 -37.42
CA ASP A 181 -3.51 -11.55 -36.26
C ASP A 181 -3.78 -12.33 -34.97
N GLY A 182 -2.76 -13.09 -34.52
CA GLY A 182 -2.84 -13.92 -33.33
C GLY A 182 -3.07 -13.11 -32.05
N ASP A 183 -2.66 -11.85 -32.02
CA ASP A 183 -2.84 -10.98 -30.86
C ASP A 183 -4.29 -10.48 -30.77
N LEU A 184 -4.91 -10.13 -31.91
CA LEU A 184 -6.35 -9.88 -31.95
C LEU A 184 -7.15 -11.11 -31.48
N VAL A 185 -6.79 -12.30 -31.97
CA VAL A 185 -7.43 -13.57 -31.53
C VAL A 185 -7.29 -13.75 -30.02
N ARG A 186 -6.10 -13.50 -29.46
CA ARG A 186 -5.85 -13.56 -28.03
C ARG A 186 -6.75 -12.61 -27.26
N VAL A 187 -6.80 -11.33 -27.65
CA VAL A 187 -7.63 -10.30 -27.01
C VAL A 187 -9.11 -10.67 -27.04
N VAL A 188 -9.62 -11.15 -28.18
CA VAL A 188 -11.02 -11.57 -28.33
C VAL A 188 -11.35 -12.76 -27.44
N LEU A 189 -10.50 -13.79 -27.38
CA LEU A 189 -10.72 -14.95 -26.54
C LEU A 189 -10.61 -14.62 -25.04
N PHE A 190 -9.67 -13.74 -24.65
CA PHE A 190 -9.59 -13.21 -23.29
C PHE A 190 -10.86 -12.45 -22.90
N ALA A 191 -11.30 -11.52 -23.75
CA ALA A 191 -12.51 -10.74 -23.53
C ALA A 191 -13.75 -11.65 -23.42
N GLY A 192 -13.86 -12.64 -24.30
CA GLY A 192 -14.93 -13.63 -24.23
C GLY A 192 -14.90 -14.43 -22.94
N ALA A 193 -13.72 -14.83 -22.45
CA ALA A 193 -13.61 -15.71 -21.28
C ALA A 193 -14.01 -14.99 -20.01
N LEU A 194 -13.54 -13.74 -19.87
CA LEU A 194 -13.99 -12.84 -18.82
C LEU A 194 -15.49 -12.55 -18.97
N GLY A 195 -15.99 -12.37 -20.19
CA GLY A 195 -17.42 -12.22 -20.48
C GLY A 195 -18.25 -13.39 -19.96
N VAL A 196 -17.84 -14.63 -20.21
CA VAL A 196 -18.46 -15.84 -19.68
C VAL A 196 -18.46 -15.84 -18.15
N ASP A 197 -17.31 -15.57 -17.53
CA ASP A 197 -17.18 -15.50 -16.07
C ASP A 197 -18.11 -14.44 -15.46
N PHE A 198 -18.14 -13.22 -15.99
CA PHE A 198 -18.98 -12.12 -15.48
C PHE A 198 -20.48 -12.34 -15.73
N VAL A 199 -20.87 -12.88 -16.90
CA VAL A 199 -22.27 -13.20 -17.21
C VAL A 199 -22.79 -14.31 -16.32
N ILE A 200 -22.03 -15.39 -16.15
CA ILE A 200 -22.44 -16.51 -15.28
C ILE A 200 -22.44 -16.06 -13.82
N PHE A 201 -21.46 -15.26 -13.39
CA PHE A 201 -21.46 -14.67 -12.05
C PHE A 201 -22.68 -13.77 -11.80
N ALA A 202 -23.06 -12.94 -12.79
CA ALA A 202 -24.27 -12.13 -12.73
C ALA A 202 -25.55 -12.98 -12.67
N GLY A 203 -25.60 -14.11 -13.39
CA GLY A 203 -26.73 -15.04 -13.41
C GLY A 203 -26.88 -15.88 -12.13
N VAL A 204 -25.77 -16.37 -11.58
CA VAL A 204 -25.72 -17.27 -10.40
C VAL A 204 -25.89 -16.53 -9.08
N GLY A 205 -25.60 -15.22 -9.02
CA GLY A 205 -25.76 -14.35 -7.85
C GLY A 205 -27.20 -14.19 -7.28
N ARG A 206 -28.17 -14.98 -7.74
CA ARG A 206 -29.58 -14.91 -7.31
C ARG A 206 -29.93 -15.67 -6.02
N GLY A 207 -28.97 -16.19 -5.24
CA GLY A 207 -29.30 -16.63 -3.87
C GLY A 207 -28.35 -17.51 -3.05
N THR A 208 -27.13 -17.83 -3.48
CA THR A 208 -26.20 -18.68 -2.68
C THR A 208 -25.03 -17.94 -2.04
N TRP A 209 -24.62 -16.80 -2.60
CA TRP A 209 -23.50 -16.01 -2.10
C TRP A 209 -24.03 -14.97 -1.12
N GLN A 210 -24.27 -15.36 0.13
CA GLN A 210 -24.75 -14.41 1.13
C GLN A 210 -23.61 -13.52 1.62
N VAL A 211 -23.88 -12.21 1.70
CA VAL A 211 -22.97 -11.28 2.37
C VAL A 211 -23.12 -11.47 3.88
N VAL A 212 -22.12 -12.10 4.48
CA VAL A 212 -22.07 -12.39 5.92
C VAL A 212 -21.81 -11.11 6.73
N SER A 213 -20.82 -10.30 6.34
CA SER A 213 -20.48 -9.04 7.01
C SER A 213 -20.48 -7.86 6.02
N PRO A 214 -21.54 -7.02 6.02
CA PRO A 214 -21.59 -5.80 5.22
C PRO A 214 -20.41 -4.85 5.49
N TRP A 215 -20.06 -4.71 6.77
CA TRP A 215 -18.94 -3.89 7.22
C TRP A 215 -17.62 -4.36 6.60
N HIS A 216 -17.29 -5.63 6.75
CA HIS A 216 -16.06 -6.21 6.23
C HIS A 216 -15.95 -6.01 4.71
N LEU A 217 -17.03 -6.29 3.97
CA LEU A 217 -17.05 -6.12 2.53
C LEU A 217 -16.80 -4.66 2.14
N ALA A 218 -17.48 -3.71 2.78
CA ALA A 218 -17.30 -2.29 2.51
C ALA A 218 -15.86 -1.84 2.81
N GLU A 219 -15.29 -2.31 3.92
CA GLU A 219 -13.93 -1.98 4.33
C GLU A 219 -12.88 -2.51 3.35
N ARG A 220 -13.00 -3.76 2.89
CA ARG A 220 -12.11 -4.34 1.86
C ARG A 220 -12.11 -3.51 0.58
N HIS A 221 -13.28 -3.03 0.15
CA HIS A 221 -13.40 -2.23 -1.07
C HIS A 221 -12.92 -0.78 -0.88
N ALA A 222 -13.00 -0.24 0.33
CA ALA A 222 -12.31 1.00 0.67
C ALA A 222 -10.78 0.84 0.56
N VAL A 223 -10.23 -0.27 1.07
CA VAL A 223 -8.79 -0.54 0.98
C VAL A 223 -8.31 -0.66 -0.47
N ILE A 224 -9.06 -1.33 -1.36
CA ILE A 224 -8.65 -1.43 -2.77
C ILE A 224 -8.70 -0.09 -3.52
N ILE A 225 -9.61 0.82 -3.14
CA ILE A 225 -9.60 2.20 -3.64
C ILE A 225 -8.33 2.93 -3.17
N LEU A 226 -7.90 2.75 -1.92
CA LEU A 226 -6.62 3.28 -1.43
C LEU A 226 -5.42 2.69 -2.18
N VAL A 227 -5.45 1.40 -2.50
CA VAL A 227 -4.41 0.75 -3.33
C VAL A 227 -4.34 1.40 -4.72
N ALA A 228 -5.47 1.62 -5.39
CA ALA A 228 -5.50 2.27 -6.71
C ALA A 228 -5.10 3.75 -6.66
N LEU A 229 -5.40 4.46 -5.57
CA LEU A 229 -4.83 5.79 -5.34
C LEU A 229 -3.31 5.70 -5.10
N GLY A 230 -2.83 4.63 -4.45
CA GLY A 230 -1.41 4.38 -4.24
C GLY A 230 -0.66 4.20 -5.54
N GLU A 231 -1.25 3.46 -6.47
CA GLU A 231 -0.77 3.33 -7.84
C GLU A 231 -0.60 4.70 -8.49
N THR A 232 -1.60 5.58 -8.39
CA THR A 232 -1.50 6.92 -8.98
C THR A 232 -0.33 7.72 -8.40
N ILE A 233 -0.07 7.61 -7.09
CA ILE A 233 1.05 8.29 -6.40
C ILE A 233 2.40 7.70 -6.82
N ILE A 234 2.53 6.37 -6.82
CA ILE A 234 3.77 5.70 -7.23
C ILE A 234 4.08 5.99 -8.70
N SER A 235 3.04 6.03 -9.56
CA SER A 235 3.16 6.33 -10.98
C SER A 235 3.81 7.70 -11.26
N ILE A 236 3.55 8.72 -10.41
CA ILE A 236 4.20 10.04 -10.54
C ILE A 236 5.73 9.87 -10.50
N GLY A 237 6.27 9.03 -9.60
CA GLY A 237 7.72 8.84 -9.46
C GLY A 237 8.30 7.57 -10.07
N ALA A 238 7.48 6.80 -10.77
CA ALA A 238 7.91 5.69 -11.63
C ALA A 238 8.01 6.09 -13.12
N SER A 239 7.77 7.36 -13.45
CA SER A 239 8.25 7.94 -14.70
C SER A 239 9.78 7.80 -14.72
N ARG A 240 10.32 7.33 -15.85
CA ARG A 240 11.75 7.02 -15.97
C ARG A 240 12.57 8.28 -15.57
N GLY A 241 13.72 8.06 -14.93
CA GLY A 241 14.67 9.14 -14.64
C GLY A 241 14.35 10.14 -13.52
N VAL A 242 13.10 10.32 -13.05
CA VAL A 242 12.76 11.46 -12.18
C VAL A 242 13.42 11.42 -10.79
N GLY A 243 14.28 12.40 -10.52
CA GLY A 243 15.09 12.48 -9.29
C GLY A 243 16.17 11.39 -9.23
N VAL A 244 16.35 10.66 -10.33
CA VAL A 244 17.09 9.40 -10.45
C VAL A 244 18.28 9.56 -11.37
N ASP A 245 18.01 9.83 -12.64
CA ASP A 245 18.97 10.11 -13.71
C ASP A 245 18.79 11.56 -14.18
N GLU A 246 17.55 12.06 -14.08
CA GLU A 246 17.15 13.42 -14.36
C GLU A 246 16.87 14.21 -13.07
N PRO A 247 17.23 15.50 -13.04
CA PRO A 247 17.06 16.33 -11.86
C PRO A 247 15.58 16.63 -11.61
N VAL A 248 15.16 16.75 -10.34
CA VAL A 248 13.82 17.24 -10.01
C VAL A 248 13.71 18.72 -10.41
N THR A 249 12.93 19.04 -11.43
CA THR A 249 12.69 20.43 -11.88
C THR A 249 11.45 21.05 -11.20
N TRP A 250 11.23 22.35 -11.40
CA TRP A 250 10.01 23.02 -10.94
C TRP A 250 8.76 22.45 -11.64
N GLU A 251 8.89 22.02 -12.89
CA GLU A 251 7.79 21.40 -13.65
C GLU A 251 7.41 20.04 -13.07
N VAL A 252 8.39 19.21 -12.71
CA VAL A 252 8.17 17.94 -12.02
C VAL A 252 7.50 18.16 -10.66
N ALA A 253 8.03 19.10 -9.86
CA ALA A 253 7.45 19.42 -8.55
C ALA A 253 6.01 19.95 -8.68
N ALA A 254 5.74 20.78 -9.70
CA ALA A 254 4.40 21.26 -10.02
C ALA A 254 3.48 20.11 -10.47
N ALA A 255 3.93 19.24 -11.36
CA ALA A 255 3.16 18.09 -11.83
C ALA A 255 2.83 17.12 -10.69
N ALA A 256 3.80 16.81 -9.82
CA ALA A 256 3.59 15.99 -8.62
C ALA A 256 2.58 16.64 -7.67
N THR A 257 2.67 17.95 -7.45
CA THR A 257 1.74 18.70 -6.60
C THR A 257 0.32 18.72 -7.17
N LEU A 258 0.17 18.97 -8.47
CA LEU A 258 -1.13 18.97 -9.17
C LEU A 258 -1.75 17.56 -9.20
N GLY A 259 -0.95 16.53 -9.47
CA GLY A 259 -1.35 15.13 -9.36
C GLY A 259 -1.85 14.81 -7.96
N MET A 260 -1.12 15.24 -6.93
CA MET A 260 -1.54 15.03 -5.53
C MET A 260 -2.84 15.74 -5.17
N ILE A 261 -3.08 16.95 -5.70
CA ILE A 261 -4.36 17.66 -5.52
C ILE A 261 -5.51 16.86 -6.14
N ILE A 262 -5.32 16.29 -7.33
CA ILE A 262 -6.32 15.46 -8.00
C ILE A 262 -6.61 14.20 -7.18
N VAL A 263 -5.56 13.44 -6.82
CA VAL A 263 -5.66 12.23 -6.00
C VAL A 263 -6.36 12.51 -4.67
N SER A 264 -6.02 13.63 -4.03
CA SER A 264 -6.64 14.08 -2.77
C SER A 264 -8.12 14.41 -2.94
N ALA A 265 -8.53 15.06 -4.04
CA ALA A 265 -9.93 15.37 -4.32
C ALA A 265 -10.76 14.11 -4.60
N LEU A 266 -10.20 13.14 -5.33
CA LEU A 266 -10.86 11.86 -5.59
C LEU A 266 -10.98 10.99 -4.32
N TRP A 267 -9.92 10.96 -3.52
CA TRP A 267 -9.94 10.34 -2.19
C TRP A 267 -11.00 10.97 -1.30
N TRP A 268 -11.02 12.31 -1.20
CA TRP A 268 -11.98 13.05 -0.39
C TRP A 268 -13.40 12.68 -0.78
N THR A 269 -13.75 12.80 -2.05
CA THR A 269 -15.14 12.57 -2.52
C THR A 269 -15.66 11.16 -2.19
N TYR A 270 -14.82 10.13 -2.24
CA TYR A 270 -15.24 8.76 -1.90
C TYR A 270 -15.34 8.52 -0.39
N PHE A 271 -14.32 8.89 0.38
CA PHE A 271 -14.22 8.55 1.80
C PHE A 271 -15.04 9.44 2.71
N ASP A 272 -15.35 10.65 2.26
CA ASP A 272 -16.10 11.62 3.06
C ASP A 272 -17.57 11.22 3.24
N LEU A 273 -18.20 10.64 2.22
CA LEU A 273 -19.64 10.33 2.30
C LEU A 273 -20.03 9.06 1.55
N ALA A 274 -19.54 8.86 0.33
CA ALA A 274 -19.98 7.75 -0.52
C ALA A 274 -19.75 6.37 0.13
N LYS A 275 -18.57 6.15 0.75
CA LYS A 275 -18.26 4.92 1.50
C LYS A 275 -19.27 4.67 2.62
N MET A 276 -19.52 5.67 3.46
CA MET A 276 -20.40 5.55 4.63
C MET A 276 -21.86 5.31 4.23
N LEU A 277 -22.35 6.06 3.23
CA LEU A 277 -23.70 5.89 2.72
C LEU A 277 -23.91 4.51 2.08
N ALA A 278 -22.92 4.02 1.35
CA ALA A 278 -23.01 2.72 0.70
C ALA A 278 -23.03 1.57 1.71
N GLU A 279 -22.19 1.66 2.72
CA GLU A 279 -22.15 0.70 3.81
C GLU A 279 -23.48 0.67 4.57
N HIS A 280 -24.02 1.85 4.90
CA HIS A 280 -25.32 1.96 5.55
C HIS A 280 -26.46 1.40 4.67
N GLY A 281 -26.41 1.63 3.35
CA GLY A 281 -27.32 1.02 2.37
C GLY A 281 -27.24 -0.51 2.37
N LEU A 282 -26.03 -1.07 2.48
CA LEU A 282 -25.82 -2.52 2.53
C LEU A 282 -26.31 -3.14 3.84
N TRP A 283 -26.15 -2.44 4.97
CA TRP A 283 -26.68 -2.83 6.26
C TRP A 283 -28.22 -2.92 6.27
N ARG A 284 -28.90 -1.91 5.69
CA ARG A 284 -30.37 -1.88 5.60
C ARG A 284 -30.93 -3.01 4.71
N ALA A 285 -30.23 -3.39 3.66
CA ALA A 285 -30.66 -4.46 2.78
C ALA A 285 -30.57 -5.84 3.47
N ARG A 286 -31.49 -6.76 3.16
CA ARG A 286 -31.49 -8.14 3.71
C ARG A 286 -31.56 -9.21 2.62
N GLY A 287 -31.07 -10.40 2.93
CA GLY A 287 -31.18 -11.60 2.07
C GLY A 287 -30.69 -11.40 0.62
N PRO A 288 -31.47 -11.83 -0.38
CA PRO A 288 -31.10 -11.68 -1.80
C PRO A 288 -30.94 -10.22 -2.25
N ALA A 289 -31.67 -9.27 -1.63
CA ALA A 289 -31.55 -7.86 -1.97
C ALA A 289 -30.18 -7.29 -1.55
N ARG A 290 -29.68 -7.69 -0.36
CA ARG A 290 -28.31 -7.36 0.10
C ARG A 290 -27.27 -7.89 -0.86
N THR A 291 -27.41 -9.14 -1.27
CA THR A 291 -26.47 -9.80 -2.20
C THR A 291 -26.44 -9.09 -3.56
N ARG A 292 -27.60 -8.75 -4.13
CA ARG A 292 -27.69 -7.98 -5.38
C ARG A 292 -27.07 -6.59 -5.24
N LEU A 293 -27.36 -5.90 -4.14
CA LEU A 293 -26.78 -4.59 -3.87
C LEU A 293 -25.25 -4.68 -3.75
N ALA A 294 -24.73 -5.67 -3.01
CA ALA A 294 -23.29 -5.91 -2.90
C ALA A 294 -22.64 -6.20 -4.25
N ARG A 295 -23.23 -7.10 -5.05
CA ARG A 295 -22.74 -7.42 -6.39
C ARG A 295 -22.69 -6.17 -7.27
N ASP A 296 -23.79 -5.45 -7.39
CA ASP A 296 -23.89 -4.31 -8.31
C ASP A 296 -22.96 -3.16 -7.87
N ALA A 297 -22.94 -2.85 -6.57
CA ALA A 297 -22.21 -1.71 -6.04
C ALA A 297 -20.72 -2.01 -5.83
N TYR A 298 -20.39 -3.14 -5.20
CA TYR A 298 -19.02 -3.46 -4.80
C TYR A 298 -18.26 -4.28 -5.84
N LEU A 299 -18.91 -5.19 -6.58
CA LEU A 299 -18.22 -5.94 -7.65
C LEU A 299 -18.35 -5.26 -9.02
N GLY A 300 -19.50 -4.63 -9.28
CA GLY A 300 -19.81 -3.97 -10.55
C GLY A 300 -19.27 -2.55 -10.63
N LEU A 301 -19.71 -1.64 -9.76
CA LEU A 301 -19.43 -0.21 -9.86
C LEU A 301 -18.07 0.23 -9.30
N HIS A 302 -17.45 -0.55 -8.40
CA HIS A 302 -16.06 -0.26 -8.01
C HIS A 302 -15.05 -0.57 -9.10
N LEU A 303 -15.32 -1.55 -9.96
CA LEU A 303 -14.46 -1.87 -11.10
C LEU A 303 -14.18 -0.65 -12.00
N PRO A 304 -15.19 0.08 -12.56
CA PRO A 304 -14.92 1.28 -13.34
C PRO A 304 -14.30 2.41 -12.50
N MET A 305 -14.56 2.50 -11.19
CA MET A 305 -13.81 3.44 -10.33
C MET A 305 -12.31 3.10 -10.32
N ILE A 306 -11.94 1.84 -10.07
CA ILE A 306 -10.55 1.36 -10.05
C ILE A 306 -9.90 1.51 -11.43
N SER A 307 -10.59 1.09 -12.50
CA SER A 307 -10.11 1.29 -13.88
C SER A 307 -9.90 2.76 -14.21
N GLY A 308 -10.79 3.65 -13.75
CA GLY A 308 -10.66 5.09 -13.91
C GLY A 308 -9.42 5.64 -13.23
N LEU A 309 -9.12 5.20 -12.00
CA LEU A 309 -7.90 5.58 -11.29
C LEU A 309 -6.63 5.07 -11.99
N ILE A 310 -6.63 3.84 -12.52
CA ILE A 310 -5.46 3.27 -13.23
C ILE A 310 -5.25 3.97 -14.58
N ILE A 311 -6.32 4.27 -15.33
CA ILE A 311 -6.24 5.04 -16.58
C ILE A 311 -5.75 6.47 -16.30
N PHE A 312 -6.22 7.10 -15.22
CA PHE A 312 -5.69 8.39 -14.77
C PHE A 312 -4.20 8.28 -14.41
N ALA A 313 -3.78 7.23 -13.69
CA ALA A 313 -2.38 6.99 -13.35
C ALA A 313 -1.49 6.89 -14.59
N LEU A 314 -1.99 6.28 -15.68
CA LEU A 314 -1.32 6.19 -16.97
C LEU A 314 -1.15 7.56 -17.64
N GLY A 315 -2.24 8.34 -17.71
CA GLY A 315 -2.18 9.70 -18.25
C GLY A 315 -1.25 10.61 -17.45
N LEU A 316 -1.27 10.48 -16.11
CA LEU A 316 -0.39 11.21 -15.20
C LEU A 316 1.08 10.81 -15.40
N LYS A 317 1.37 9.51 -15.53
CA LYS A 317 2.72 9.00 -15.84
C LYS A 317 3.29 9.63 -17.09
N HIS A 318 2.49 9.68 -18.15
CA HIS A 318 2.91 10.26 -19.43
C HIS A 318 3.09 11.78 -19.32
N ALA A 319 2.20 12.48 -18.61
CA ALA A 319 2.33 13.92 -18.38
C ALA A 319 3.63 14.27 -17.63
N VAL A 320 3.99 13.49 -16.61
CA VAL A 320 5.25 13.67 -15.88
C VAL A 320 6.45 13.31 -16.76
N ALA A 321 6.39 12.20 -17.53
CA ALA A 321 7.47 11.83 -18.45
C ALA A 321 7.75 12.92 -19.50
N VAL A 322 6.71 13.58 -20.03
CA VAL A 322 6.86 14.72 -20.95
C VAL A 322 7.51 15.91 -20.24
N ALA A 323 7.11 16.22 -19.00
CA ALA A 323 7.68 17.33 -18.21
C ALA A 323 9.17 17.14 -17.86
N VAL A 324 9.66 15.90 -17.94
CA VAL A 324 11.07 15.55 -17.68
C VAL A 324 11.87 15.44 -18.98
N GLY A 325 11.21 15.44 -20.14
CA GLY A 325 11.85 15.27 -21.45
C GLY A 325 12.13 13.81 -21.85
N GLU A 326 11.56 12.84 -21.14
CA GLU A 326 11.79 11.40 -21.37
C GLU A 326 10.60 10.67 -22.02
N ALA A 327 9.63 11.41 -22.57
CA ALA A 327 8.48 10.78 -23.18
C ALA A 327 8.85 10.14 -24.54
N ASP A 328 8.66 8.82 -24.64
CA ASP A 328 8.84 8.06 -25.89
C ASP A 328 7.89 8.54 -27.02
N ARG A 329 6.82 9.26 -26.67
CA ARG A 329 5.82 9.82 -27.59
C ARG A 329 5.50 11.27 -27.22
N PRO A 330 5.13 12.12 -28.20
CA PRO A 330 4.73 13.49 -27.94
C PRO A 330 3.41 13.55 -27.16
N TRP A 331 3.24 14.61 -26.37
CA TRP A 331 1.98 14.90 -25.71
C TRP A 331 0.88 15.17 -26.75
N ASP A 332 -0.11 14.29 -26.81
CA ASP A 332 -1.15 14.29 -27.84
C ASP A 332 -2.57 14.26 -27.25
N THR A 333 -3.57 14.34 -28.14
CA THR A 333 -4.99 14.27 -27.75
C THR A 333 -5.31 12.97 -27.00
N THR A 334 -4.72 11.84 -27.39
CA THR A 334 -4.93 10.55 -26.73
C THR A 334 -4.48 10.59 -25.27
N SER A 335 -3.36 11.25 -25.00
CA SER A 335 -2.83 11.45 -23.65
C SER A 335 -3.73 12.31 -22.78
N VAL A 336 -4.28 13.40 -23.33
CA VAL A 336 -5.25 14.26 -22.64
C VAL A 336 -6.55 13.49 -22.36
N LEU A 337 -7.06 12.74 -23.34
CA LEU A 337 -8.25 11.89 -23.18
C LEU A 337 -8.04 10.78 -22.17
N THR A 338 -6.85 10.21 -22.08
CA THR A 338 -6.49 9.21 -21.06
C THR A 338 -6.50 9.85 -19.67
N LEU A 339 -5.84 11.01 -19.52
CA LEU A 339 -5.77 11.73 -18.25
C LEU A 339 -7.16 12.17 -17.74
N PHE A 340 -7.96 12.84 -18.57
CA PHE A 340 -9.31 13.29 -18.20
C PHE A 340 -10.32 12.14 -18.15
N GLY A 341 -10.22 11.19 -19.08
CA GLY A 341 -11.13 10.05 -19.21
C GLY A 341 -11.07 9.13 -17.98
N GLY A 342 -9.88 8.92 -17.41
CA GLY A 342 -9.73 8.18 -16.16
C GLY A 342 -10.51 8.81 -15.00
N VAL A 343 -10.37 10.12 -14.81
CA VAL A 343 -11.08 10.87 -13.75
C VAL A 343 -12.58 10.94 -14.01
N LEU A 344 -13.00 11.16 -15.26
CA LEU A 344 -14.41 11.15 -15.66
C LEU A 344 -15.04 9.78 -15.40
N LEU A 345 -14.37 8.69 -15.77
CA LEU A 345 -14.83 7.32 -15.52
C LEU A 345 -15.02 7.07 -14.01
N TYR A 346 -14.07 7.51 -13.18
CA TYR A 346 -14.17 7.43 -11.73
C TYR A 346 -15.38 8.20 -11.20
N LEU A 347 -15.56 9.47 -11.59
CA LEU A 347 -16.67 10.31 -11.09
C LEU A 347 -18.04 9.80 -11.56
N ILE A 348 -18.16 9.33 -12.81
CA ILE A 348 -19.39 8.74 -13.33
C ILE A 348 -19.74 7.47 -12.55
N ALA A 349 -18.74 6.61 -12.31
CA ALA A 349 -18.93 5.39 -11.52
C ALA A 349 -19.28 5.71 -10.06
N LEU A 350 -18.69 6.76 -9.47
CA LEU A 350 -19.00 7.24 -8.12
C LEU A 350 -20.46 7.71 -8.02
N VAL A 351 -20.95 8.52 -8.97
CA VAL A 351 -22.36 8.96 -9.01
C VAL A 351 -23.30 7.75 -9.16
N ALA A 352 -22.96 6.80 -10.03
CA ALA A 352 -23.73 5.57 -10.19
C ALA A 352 -23.72 4.73 -8.91
N PHE A 353 -22.61 4.70 -8.19
CA PHE A 353 -22.43 4.00 -6.93
C PHE A 353 -23.30 4.61 -5.82
N GLU A 354 -23.28 5.94 -5.67
CA GLU A 354 -24.15 6.68 -4.74
C GLU A 354 -25.64 6.46 -5.06
N TRP A 355 -26.00 6.50 -6.35
CA TRP A 355 -27.37 6.25 -6.78
C TRP A 355 -27.80 4.81 -6.50
N ARG A 356 -26.94 3.83 -6.78
CA ARG A 356 -27.26 2.40 -6.60
C ARG A 356 -27.43 2.03 -5.13
N THR A 357 -26.63 2.64 -4.25
CA THR A 357 -26.53 2.28 -2.83
C THR A 357 -27.43 3.10 -1.92
N ALA A 358 -27.54 4.41 -2.17
CA ALA A 358 -28.26 5.34 -1.31
C ALA A 358 -29.41 6.07 -2.02
N ARG A 359 -29.63 5.83 -3.34
CA ARG A 359 -30.64 6.53 -4.16
C ARG A 359 -30.47 8.05 -4.15
N ILE A 360 -29.25 8.52 -3.92
CA ILE A 360 -28.89 9.92 -4.03
C ILE A 360 -28.05 10.15 -5.27
N ILE A 361 -28.07 11.37 -5.76
CA ILE A 361 -27.16 11.83 -6.82
C ILE A 361 -26.25 12.88 -6.18
N GLY A 362 -24.95 12.60 -6.13
CA GLY A 362 -23.91 13.52 -5.67
C GLY A 362 -23.83 14.74 -6.58
N ARG A 363 -24.27 15.89 -6.07
CA ARG A 363 -24.26 17.14 -6.85
C ARG A 363 -22.83 17.65 -7.09
N SER A 364 -21.93 17.47 -6.12
CA SER A 364 -20.53 17.86 -6.29
C SER A 364 -19.85 17.04 -7.41
N PRO A 365 -19.86 15.69 -7.41
CA PRO A 365 -19.33 14.90 -8.52
C PRO A 365 -19.91 15.26 -9.90
N LEU A 366 -21.21 15.58 -9.99
CA LEU A 366 -21.82 16.06 -11.24
C LEU A 366 -21.26 17.40 -11.72
N ILE A 367 -21.00 18.35 -10.80
CA ILE A 367 -20.29 19.58 -11.14
C ILE A 367 -18.89 19.26 -11.65
N GLY A 368 -18.18 18.35 -10.97
CA GLY A 368 -16.87 17.86 -11.42
C GLY A 368 -16.93 17.35 -12.86
N ILE A 369 -17.85 16.43 -13.16
CA ILE A 369 -18.05 15.90 -14.52
C ILE A 369 -18.30 17.04 -15.53
N GLY A 370 -19.22 17.96 -15.22
CA GLY A 370 -19.54 19.09 -16.10
C GLY A 370 -18.34 20.01 -16.34
N LEU A 371 -17.58 20.35 -15.29
CA LEU A 371 -16.38 21.17 -15.38
C LEU A 371 -15.28 20.47 -16.20
N LEU A 372 -15.05 19.19 -15.96
CA LEU A 372 -14.02 18.45 -16.69
C LEU A 372 -14.35 18.31 -18.17
N LEU A 373 -15.61 18.06 -18.53
CA LEU A 373 -16.07 18.06 -19.92
C LEU A 373 -15.92 19.45 -20.57
N ALA A 374 -16.20 20.52 -19.83
CA ALA A 374 -16.05 21.88 -20.33
C ALA A 374 -14.59 22.31 -20.51
N LEU A 375 -13.68 21.84 -19.65
CA LEU A 375 -12.25 22.14 -19.70
C LEU A 375 -11.48 21.26 -20.69
N LEU A 376 -12.04 20.11 -21.09
CA LEU A 376 -11.40 19.15 -21.98
C LEU A 376 -10.95 19.76 -23.33
N PRO A 377 -11.76 20.57 -24.06
CA PRO A 377 -11.32 21.18 -25.31
C PRO A 377 -10.13 22.12 -25.13
N LEU A 378 -10.06 22.84 -24.01
CA LEU A 378 -8.92 23.70 -23.67
C LEU A 378 -7.67 22.87 -23.33
N ALA A 379 -7.86 21.74 -22.64
CA ALA A 379 -6.78 20.84 -22.27
C ALA A 379 -6.11 20.16 -23.47
N VAL A 380 -6.84 19.90 -24.56
CA VAL A 380 -6.29 19.31 -25.80
C VAL A 380 -5.24 20.23 -26.44
N GLY A 381 -5.41 21.55 -26.33
CA GLY A 381 -4.43 22.52 -26.82
C GLY A 381 -3.34 22.90 -25.81
N ALA A 382 -3.38 22.37 -24.59
CA ALA A 382 -2.48 22.74 -23.51
C ALA A 382 -1.25 21.80 -23.43
N PRO A 383 -0.08 22.30 -22.98
CA PRO A 383 1.04 21.44 -22.63
C PRO A 383 0.67 20.49 -21.48
N ALA A 384 1.44 19.42 -21.29
CA ALA A 384 1.15 18.37 -20.31
C ALA A 384 0.82 18.90 -18.90
N VAL A 385 1.67 19.78 -18.36
CA VAL A 385 1.45 20.41 -17.04
C VAL A 385 0.23 21.33 -17.06
N GLY A 386 -0.05 22.00 -18.17
CA GLY A 386 -1.24 22.84 -18.35
C GLY A 386 -2.53 22.03 -18.35
N ALA A 387 -2.58 20.91 -19.06
CA ALA A 387 -3.72 19.99 -19.05
C ALA A 387 -3.95 19.41 -17.64
N LEU A 388 -2.88 19.05 -16.94
CA LEU A 388 -2.94 18.59 -15.54
C LEU A 388 -3.44 19.68 -14.59
N ALA A 389 -3.02 20.94 -14.79
CA ALA A 389 -3.49 22.08 -14.01
C ALA A 389 -5.00 22.32 -14.22
N LEU A 390 -5.49 22.25 -15.46
CA LEU A 390 -6.92 22.37 -15.76
C LEU A 390 -7.74 21.25 -15.08
N LEU A 391 -7.26 20.01 -15.14
CA LEU A 391 -7.88 18.88 -14.44
C LEU A 391 -7.91 19.11 -12.92
N ALA A 392 -6.78 19.53 -12.33
CA ALA A 392 -6.66 19.82 -10.90
C ALA A 392 -7.61 20.95 -10.47
N VAL A 393 -7.70 22.03 -11.26
CA VAL A 393 -8.66 23.13 -11.00
C VAL A 393 -10.10 22.63 -11.04
N GLY A 394 -10.47 21.80 -12.03
CA GLY A 394 -11.81 21.25 -12.14
C GLY A 394 -12.22 20.41 -10.92
N VAL A 395 -11.36 19.48 -10.49
CA VAL A 395 -11.65 18.64 -9.31
C VAL A 395 -11.52 19.38 -7.97
N ALA A 396 -10.62 20.37 -7.87
CA ALA A 396 -10.52 21.22 -6.69
C ALA A 396 -11.76 22.11 -6.56
N ALA A 397 -12.23 22.72 -7.66
CA ALA A 397 -13.47 23.49 -7.69
C ALA A 397 -14.68 22.63 -7.28
N MET A 398 -14.74 21.37 -7.74
CA MET A 398 -15.73 20.38 -7.29
C MET A 398 -15.69 20.17 -5.77
N ALA A 399 -14.51 19.92 -5.20
CA ALA A 399 -14.33 19.69 -3.76
C ALA A 399 -14.68 20.94 -2.93
N VAL A 400 -14.28 22.13 -3.39
CA VAL A 400 -14.62 23.41 -2.76
C VAL A 400 -16.12 23.68 -2.83
N ALA A 401 -16.77 23.41 -3.96
CA ALA A 401 -18.21 23.58 -4.12
C ALA A 401 -19.01 22.68 -3.15
N ASP A 402 -18.52 21.48 -2.85
CA ASP A 402 -19.14 20.60 -1.85
C ASP A 402 -19.13 21.22 -0.45
N GLN A 403 -17.98 21.79 -0.05
CA GLN A 403 -17.77 22.39 1.26
C GLN A 403 -18.40 23.79 1.43
N THR A 404 -18.71 24.47 0.33
CA THR A 404 -19.23 25.84 0.33
C THR A 404 -20.69 25.91 -0.12
N ILE A 405 -20.96 25.66 -1.39
CA ILE A 405 -22.28 25.76 -2.03
C ILE A 405 -23.23 24.70 -1.47
N PHE A 406 -22.77 23.45 -1.31
CA PHE A 406 -23.59 22.34 -0.84
C PHE A 406 -23.47 22.05 0.66
N ARG A 407 -22.83 22.95 1.42
CA ARG A 407 -22.51 22.76 2.85
C ARG A 407 -23.69 22.29 3.70
N ARG A 408 -24.87 22.88 3.55
CA ARG A 408 -26.05 22.51 4.36
C ARG A 408 -26.48 21.06 4.11
N ARG A 409 -26.52 20.65 2.84
CA ARG A 409 -26.87 19.28 2.47
C ARG A 409 -25.78 18.30 2.90
N HIS A 410 -24.53 18.69 2.72
CA HIS A 410 -23.36 17.92 3.15
C HIS A 410 -23.40 17.64 4.66
N GLN A 411 -23.61 18.68 5.49
CA GLN A 411 -23.76 18.56 6.94
C GLN A 411 -24.96 17.71 7.34
N ALA A 412 -26.11 17.88 6.66
CA ALA A 412 -27.30 17.07 6.92
C ALA A 412 -27.06 15.58 6.65
N LEU A 413 -26.35 15.25 5.56
CA LEU A 413 -26.00 13.85 5.24
C LEU A 413 -24.98 13.29 6.23
N HIS A 414 -23.98 14.06 6.64
CA HIS A 414 -23.02 13.65 7.67
C HIS A 414 -23.70 13.31 8.99
N HIS A 415 -24.60 14.16 9.48
CA HIS A 415 -25.33 13.88 10.72
C HIS A 415 -26.18 12.59 10.67
N LEU A 416 -26.60 12.13 9.49
CA LEU A 416 -27.32 10.85 9.34
C LEU A 416 -26.42 9.62 9.51
N VAL A 417 -25.12 9.74 9.26
CA VAL A 417 -24.15 8.62 9.31
C VAL A 417 -23.14 8.73 10.46
N GLU A 418 -22.98 9.92 11.06
CA GLU A 418 -22.05 10.22 12.16
C GLU A 418 -22.21 9.34 13.42
N PRO A 419 -23.44 9.00 13.90
CA PRO A 419 -23.62 8.16 15.08
C PRO A 419 -23.12 6.73 14.92
N GLU A 420 -23.01 6.27 13.67
CA GLU A 420 -22.56 4.93 13.31
C GLU A 420 -21.05 4.95 13.06
N ALA A 421 -20.55 5.94 12.31
CA ALA A 421 -19.12 6.21 12.08
C ALA A 421 -18.31 6.37 13.39
N ALA A 422 -18.88 7.05 14.40
CA ALA A 422 -18.22 7.29 15.68
C ALA A 422 -18.06 6.02 16.55
N ARG A 423 -18.83 4.94 16.31
CA ARG A 423 -18.72 3.67 17.04
C ARG A 423 -17.48 2.87 16.64
N LEU A 424 -16.89 3.18 15.49
CA LEU A 424 -15.89 2.36 14.84
C LEU A 424 -14.50 2.90 15.18
N GLY A 425 -13.99 2.51 16.36
CA GLY A 425 -12.72 2.97 16.94
C GLY A 425 -11.44 2.50 16.21
N GLY A 426 -11.48 2.35 14.89
CA GLY A 426 -10.37 1.94 14.03
C GLY A 426 -9.57 3.12 13.46
N VAL A 427 -8.63 2.79 12.57
CA VAL A 427 -7.81 3.75 11.82
C VAL A 427 -8.66 4.48 10.79
N SER A 428 -8.55 5.80 10.75
CA SER A 428 -9.37 6.61 9.85
C SER A 428 -8.83 6.57 8.41
N PRO A 429 -9.69 6.67 7.37
CA PRO A 429 -9.23 6.69 5.98
C PRO A 429 -8.21 7.78 5.66
N ARG A 430 -8.25 8.92 6.37
CA ARG A 430 -7.27 10.00 6.20
C ARG A 430 -5.87 9.60 6.64
N GLU A 431 -5.78 8.75 7.66
CA GLU A 431 -4.50 8.25 8.16
C GLU A 431 -3.91 7.25 7.17
N LEU A 432 -4.75 6.38 6.60
CA LEU A 432 -4.35 5.47 5.52
C LEU A 432 -3.95 6.22 4.23
N PHE A 433 -4.57 7.37 3.96
CA PHE A 433 -4.20 8.23 2.84
C PHE A 433 -2.83 8.87 3.01
N VAL A 434 -2.50 9.35 4.21
CA VAL A 434 -1.14 9.87 4.51
C VAL A 434 -0.11 8.74 4.43
N ASP A 435 -0.44 7.57 4.94
CA ASP A 435 0.41 6.39 4.85
C ASP A 435 0.80 6.03 3.41
N LEU A 436 -0.08 6.31 2.44
CA LEU A 436 0.13 6.03 1.02
C LEU A 436 1.35 6.76 0.43
N VAL A 437 1.57 8.03 0.81
CA VAL A 437 2.75 8.79 0.36
C VAL A 437 4.03 8.33 1.05
N PHE A 438 3.92 7.68 2.23
CA PHE A 438 5.07 7.04 2.88
C PHE A 438 5.50 5.76 2.18
N VAL A 439 4.58 4.99 1.58
CA VAL A 439 4.93 3.84 0.72
C VAL A 439 5.87 4.31 -0.40
N PHE A 440 5.50 5.39 -1.09
CA PHE A 440 6.33 6.00 -2.12
C PHE A 440 7.68 6.46 -1.57
N ALA A 441 7.70 7.17 -0.44
CA ALA A 441 8.95 7.63 0.16
C ALA A 441 9.88 6.44 0.54
N PHE A 442 9.34 5.32 0.99
CA PHE A 442 10.11 4.11 1.28
C PHE A 442 10.72 3.50 0.01
N ILE A 443 9.96 3.44 -1.10
CA ILE A 443 10.49 3.05 -2.42
C ILE A 443 11.73 3.89 -2.77
N GLN A 444 11.64 5.20 -2.58
CA GLN A 444 12.73 6.13 -2.92
C GLN A 444 13.95 5.98 -1.99
N VAL A 445 13.75 5.66 -0.71
CA VAL A 445 14.86 5.35 0.22
C VAL A 445 15.61 4.09 -0.22
N THR A 446 14.90 3.02 -0.59
CA THR A 446 15.52 1.81 -1.11
C THR A 446 16.27 2.08 -2.40
N LEU A 447 15.71 2.93 -3.27
CA LEU A 447 16.33 3.32 -4.53
C LEU A 447 17.64 4.09 -4.33
N LEU A 448 17.68 5.02 -3.38
CA LEU A 448 18.89 5.75 -2.98
C LEU A 448 19.99 4.76 -2.55
N MET A 449 19.66 3.80 -1.68
CA MET A 449 20.63 2.77 -1.25
C MET A 449 21.09 1.90 -2.42
N THR A 450 20.19 1.59 -3.35
CA THR A 450 20.46 0.75 -4.53
C THR A 450 21.44 1.42 -5.50
N ARG A 451 21.37 2.75 -5.67
CA ARG A 451 22.34 3.51 -6.49
C ARG A 451 23.71 3.64 -5.86
N HIS A 452 23.76 3.79 -4.54
CA HIS A 452 24.99 3.89 -3.78
C HIS A 452 25.14 2.67 -2.88
N PRO A 453 25.42 1.48 -3.44
CA PRO A 453 25.55 0.26 -2.65
C PRO A 453 26.90 0.27 -1.93
N SER A 454 27.02 1.12 -0.93
CA SER A 454 28.16 1.31 -0.06
C SER A 454 27.68 1.46 1.38
N LEU A 455 28.57 1.31 2.36
CA LEU A 455 28.22 1.56 3.75
C LEU A 455 27.64 2.97 3.94
N LEU A 456 28.25 3.97 3.30
CA LEU A 456 27.78 5.36 3.38
C LEU A 456 26.40 5.54 2.74
N GLY A 457 26.12 4.90 1.60
CA GLY A 457 24.81 4.95 0.97
C GLY A 457 23.71 4.28 1.82
N ILE A 458 24.03 3.17 2.49
CA ILE A 458 23.14 2.54 3.48
C ILE A 458 22.88 3.48 4.65
N VAL A 459 23.91 4.10 5.22
CA VAL A 459 23.76 5.08 6.33
C VAL A 459 22.92 6.28 5.89
N ARG A 460 23.14 6.82 4.69
CA ARG A 460 22.34 7.91 4.11
C ARG A 460 20.86 7.51 3.95
N GLY A 461 20.59 6.31 3.42
CA GLY A 461 19.25 5.76 3.31
C GLY A 461 18.55 5.59 4.66
N LEU A 462 19.24 4.99 5.64
CA LEU A 462 18.72 4.82 7.00
C LEU A 462 18.50 6.16 7.72
N THR A 463 19.32 7.17 7.42
CA THR A 463 19.16 8.54 7.93
C THR A 463 17.87 9.17 7.41
N LEU A 464 17.61 9.09 6.11
CA LEU A 464 16.35 9.57 5.52
C LEU A 464 15.14 8.75 5.97
N LEU A 465 15.29 7.43 6.16
CA LEU A 465 14.26 6.60 6.78
C LEU A 465 13.91 7.09 8.19
N ALA A 466 14.90 7.42 9.02
CA ALA A 466 14.68 7.95 10.36
C ALA A 466 14.02 9.36 10.33
N LEU A 467 14.30 10.18 9.31
CA LEU A 467 13.61 11.45 9.09
C LEU A 467 12.13 11.25 8.73
N LEU A 468 11.85 10.34 7.78
CA LEU A 468 10.49 9.97 7.39
C LEU A 468 9.73 9.36 8.57
N TRP A 469 10.35 8.46 9.32
CA TRP A 469 9.78 7.89 10.53
C TRP A 469 9.38 8.96 11.52
N TRP A 470 10.23 9.96 11.76
CA TRP A 470 9.89 11.04 12.67
C TRP A 470 8.71 11.88 12.15
N ALA A 471 8.67 12.19 10.86
CA ALA A 471 7.53 12.88 10.25
C ALA A 471 6.21 12.10 10.45
N TRP A 472 6.25 10.78 10.26
CA TRP A 472 5.10 9.89 10.44
C TRP A 472 4.69 9.74 11.91
N ILE A 473 5.66 9.68 12.83
CA ILE A 473 5.42 9.62 14.27
C ILE A 473 4.75 10.89 14.78
N SER A 474 5.24 12.06 14.37
CA SER A 474 4.63 13.34 14.72
C SER A 474 3.17 13.40 14.26
N TYR A 475 2.89 12.95 13.02
CA TYR A 475 1.53 12.88 12.50
C TYR A 475 0.66 11.88 13.27
N SER A 476 1.18 10.67 13.57
CA SER A 476 0.43 9.62 14.25
C SER A 476 0.09 9.98 15.70
N TRP A 477 0.98 10.65 16.42
CA TRP A 477 0.68 11.21 17.75
C TRP A 477 -0.38 12.33 17.67
N LEU A 478 -0.29 13.19 16.65
CA LEU A 478 -1.27 14.25 16.43
C LEU A 478 -2.65 13.69 16.09
N ALA A 479 -2.73 12.72 15.17
CA ALA A 479 -3.98 12.07 14.75
C ALA A 479 -4.64 11.28 15.89
N ASN A 480 -3.86 10.72 16.82
CA ASN A 480 -4.38 10.11 18.04
C ASN A 480 -5.10 11.13 18.97
N ILE A 481 -4.77 12.43 18.90
CA ILE A 481 -5.44 13.48 19.68
C ILE A 481 -6.56 14.13 18.86
N VAL A 482 -6.27 14.49 17.61
CA VAL A 482 -7.16 15.25 16.73
C VAL A 482 -7.99 14.26 15.91
N ARG A 483 -9.08 13.77 16.51
CA ARG A 483 -9.98 12.83 15.83
C ARG A 483 -11.07 13.50 14.99
N THR A 484 -11.39 14.77 15.24
CA THR A 484 -12.43 15.49 14.50
C THR A 484 -12.04 15.75 13.05
N GLU A 485 -13.02 15.64 12.14
CA GLU A 485 -12.85 15.87 10.71
C GLU A 485 -13.30 17.30 10.35
N THR A 486 -12.43 18.29 10.56
CA THR A 486 -12.70 19.67 10.13
C THR A 486 -12.02 19.96 8.79
N ALA A 487 -12.52 20.96 8.05
CA ALA A 487 -11.88 21.41 6.81
C ALA A 487 -10.39 21.75 7.02
N VAL A 488 -10.04 22.41 8.13
CA VAL A 488 -8.64 22.73 8.48
C VAL A 488 -7.79 21.48 8.61
N VAL A 489 -8.27 20.44 9.31
CA VAL A 489 -7.55 19.17 9.48
C VAL A 489 -7.37 18.47 8.13
N ARG A 490 -8.38 18.49 7.26
CA ARG A 490 -8.31 17.87 5.93
C ARG A 490 -7.33 18.57 5.00
N PHE A 491 -7.43 19.90 4.86
CA PHE A 491 -6.47 20.67 4.06
C PHE A 491 -5.05 20.55 4.61
N SER A 492 -4.88 20.49 5.94
CA SER A 492 -3.58 20.25 6.56
C SER A 492 -3.05 18.84 6.24
N THR A 493 -3.93 17.83 6.23
CA THR A 493 -3.58 16.45 5.87
C THR A 493 -3.12 16.37 4.41
N ILE A 494 -3.83 17.04 3.50
CA ILE A 494 -3.43 17.15 2.09
C ILE A 494 -2.08 17.87 1.97
N GLY A 495 -1.89 18.99 2.68
CA GLY A 495 -0.62 19.72 2.68
C GLY A 495 0.56 18.88 3.19
N ILE A 496 0.36 18.10 4.27
CA ILE A 496 1.36 17.16 4.78
C ILE A 496 1.65 16.07 3.76
N ALA A 497 0.61 15.49 3.15
CA ALA A 497 0.79 14.41 2.19
C ALA A 497 1.52 14.90 0.92
N THR A 498 1.18 16.09 0.40
CA THR A 498 1.92 16.75 -0.69
C THR A 498 3.37 17.02 -0.32
N ALA A 499 3.64 17.53 0.89
CA ALA A 499 5.00 17.77 1.34
C ALA A 499 5.83 16.47 1.42
N VAL A 500 5.25 15.38 1.94
CA VAL A 500 5.91 14.07 1.98
C VAL A 500 6.12 13.50 0.58
N LEU A 501 5.18 13.68 -0.35
CA LEU A 501 5.34 13.25 -1.74
C LEU A 501 6.52 13.94 -2.42
N VAL A 502 6.56 15.28 -2.37
CA VAL A 502 7.66 16.08 -2.97
C VAL A 502 8.99 15.79 -2.29
N LEU A 503 8.99 15.60 -0.97
CA LEU A 503 10.15 15.11 -0.23
C LEU A 503 10.62 13.76 -0.78
N GLY A 504 9.70 12.82 -1.04
CA GLY A 504 9.99 11.52 -1.63
C GLY A 504 10.73 11.62 -2.97
N PHE A 505 10.29 12.51 -3.87
CA PHE A 505 10.97 12.77 -5.15
C PHE A 505 12.42 13.25 -4.99
N ALA A 506 12.67 14.02 -3.94
CA ALA A 506 13.98 14.57 -3.66
C ALA A 506 14.94 13.57 -3.00
N ILE A 507 14.44 12.44 -2.45
CA ILE A 507 15.25 11.45 -1.73
C ILE A 507 16.40 10.89 -2.57
N PRO A 508 16.23 10.47 -3.83
CA PRO A 508 17.33 9.83 -4.56
C PRO A 508 18.41 10.83 -4.99
N GLN A 509 18.12 12.13 -4.98
CA GLN A 509 19.07 13.24 -5.20
C GLN A 509 19.52 13.93 -3.91
N ALA A 510 19.21 13.39 -2.73
CA ALA A 510 19.44 14.05 -1.43
C ALA A 510 20.92 14.39 -1.13
N PHE A 511 21.87 13.66 -1.71
CA PHE A 511 23.31 13.75 -1.43
C PHE A 511 24.16 13.91 -2.69
N GLY A 512 23.52 14.15 -3.85
CA GLY A 512 24.19 14.33 -5.15
C GLY A 512 23.86 15.69 -5.75
N PRO A 513 24.72 16.23 -6.62
CA PRO A 513 24.43 17.50 -7.29
C PRO A 513 23.26 17.32 -8.25
N ALA A 514 22.26 18.20 -8.15
CA ALA A 514 21.19 18.29 -9.14
C ALA A 514 21.75 18.97 -10.39
N GLY A 515 21.96 18.23 -11.47
CA GLY A 515 22.40 18.80 -12.74
C GLY A 515 21.32 19.72 -13.34
N GLY A 516 21.31 21.01 -13.00
CA GLY A 516 20.40 22.00 -13.59
C GLY A 516 18.97 22.07 -13.03
N GLY A 517 18.59 21.21 -12.08
CA GLY A 517 17.28 21.27 -11.40
C GLY A 517 17.35 21.68 -9.94
N LEU A 518 16.26 21.44 -9.20
CA LEU A 518 16.17 21.73 -7.78
C LEU A 518 17.10 20.85 -6.96
N GLN A 519 17.73 21.49 -5.99
CA GLN A 519 18.62 20.87 -5.02
C GLN A 519 17.86 19.89 -4.11
N GLY A 520 18.27 18.63 -4.11
CA GLY A 520 17.60 17.54 -3.40
C GLY A 520 17.54 17.71 -1.90
N SER A 521 18.67 17.99 -1.25
CA SER A 521 18.70 18.22 0.20
C SER A 521 17.83 19.41 0.60
N SER A 522 17.92 20.51 -0.13
CA SER A 522 17.09 21.69 0.09
C SER A 522 15.60 21.40 -0.02
N LEU A 523 15.18 20.66 -1.06
CA LEU A 523 13.77 20.30 -1.24
C LEU A 523 13.26 19.39 -0.10
N ILE A 524 14.07 18.41 0.34
CA ILE A 524 13.76 17.56 1.50
C ILE A 524 13.58 18.40 2.76
N VAL A 525 14.53 19.30 3.06
CA VAL A 525 14.48 20.14 4.27
C VAL A 525 13.25 21.05 4.23
N VAL A 526 13.00 21.75 3.12
CA VAL A 526 11.86 22.66 2.97
C VAL A 526 10.54 21.91 3.15
N CYS A 527 10.35 20.78 2.48
CA CYS A 527 9.14 19.98 2.60
C CYS A 527 8.97 19.40 4.02
N TYR A 528 10.05 18.92 4.64
CA TYR A 528 10.02 18.43 6.02
C TYR A 528 9.64 19.54 7.01
N VAL A 529 10.26 20.72 6.88
CA VAL A 529 9.93 21.91 7.69
C VAL A 529 8.47 22.30 7.48
N ALA A 530 7.98 22.36 6.24
CA ALA A 530 6.58 22.67 5.95
C ALA A 530 5.63 21.68 6.63
N GLY A 531 5.90 20.38 6.53
CA GLY A 531 5.11 19.34 7.21
C GLY A 531 5.12 19.50 8.74
N GLN A 532 6.29 19.76 9.34
CA GLN A 532 6.41 19.98 10.78
C GLN A 532 5.71 21.27 11.24
N LEU A 533 5.76 22.34 10.44
CA LEU A 533 5.04 23.59 10.73
C LEU A 533 3.53 23.40 10.70
N ILE A 534 2.99 22.71 9.69
CA ILE A 534 1.55 22.39 9.61
C ILE A 534 1.11 21.61 10.86
N GLN A 535 1.86 20.57 11.22
CA GLN A 535 1.58 19.76 12.42
C GLN A 535 1.72 20.57 13.71
N GLY A 536 2.72 21.44 13.81
CA GLY A 536 2.94 22.33 14.93
C GLY A 536 1.81 23.35 15.11
N VAL A 537 1.29 23.91 14.01
CA VAL A 537 0.13 24.81 14.02
C VAL A 537 -1.13 24.09 14.51
N LEU A 538 -1.39 22.87 14.01
CA LEU A 538 -2.51 22.06 14.48
C LEU A 538 -2.39 21.72 15.98
N LEU A 539 -1.21 21.29 16.42
CA LEU A 539 -0.93 21.01 17.83
C LEU A 539 -1.13 22.27 18.68
N TRP A 540 -0.65 23.42 18.19
CA TRP A 540 -0.82 24.69 18.88
C TRP A 540 -2.30 25.06 19.02
N GLN A 541 -3.09 24.99 17.94
CA GLN A 541 -4.53 25.27 17.95
C GLN A 541 -5.26 24.41 18.98
N VAL A 542 -5.01 23.09 18.99
CA VAL A 542 -5.65 22.15 19.91
C VAL A 542 -5.15 22.34 21.34
N SER A 543 -3.90 22.79 21.51
CA SER A 543 -3.34 23.08 22.83
C SER A 543 -3.89 24.37 23.44
N ARG A 544 -4.42 25.33 22.66
CA ARG A 544 -4.89 26.63 23.19
C ARG A 544 -5.84 26.50 24.36
N THR A 545 -6.73 25.51 24.34
CA THR A 545 -7.73 25.27 25.39
C THR A 545 -7.27 24.24 26.44
N ASN A 546 -6.14 23.57 26.26
CA ASN A 546 -5.66 22.48 27.12
C ASN A 546 -4.24 22.75 27.67
N ALA A 547 -4.15 23.12 28.95
CA ALA A 547 -2.89 23.47 29.61
C ALA A 547 -1.84 22.34 29.56
N VAL A 548 -2.29 21.09 29.66
CA VAL A 548 -1.44 19.90 29.59
C VAL A 548 -0.81 19.78 28.21
N LEU A 549 -1.60 19.96 27.14
CA LEU A 549 -1.09 19.95 25.77
C LEU A 549 -0.22 21.17 25.45
N ARG A 550 -0.45 22.35 26.05
CA ARG A 550 0.45 23.50 25.87
C ARG A 550 1.84 23.22 26.43
N HIS A 551 1.89 22.58 27.60
CA HIS A 551 3.16 22.18 28.21
C HIS A 551 3.91 21.17 27.35
N VAL A 552 3.19 20.18 26.80
CA VAL A 552 3.72 19.22 25.82
C VAL A 552 4.31 19.94 24.61
N ALA A 553 3.52 20.79 23.97
CA ALA A 553 3.93 21.51 22.76
C ALA A 553 5.21 22.32 22.99
N ARG A 554 5.31 23.04 24.12
CA ARG A 554 6.51 23.81 24.49
C ARG A 554 7.74 22.94 24.71
N ARG A 555 7.59 21.75 25.32
CA ARG A 555 8.72 20.85 25.58
C ARG A 555 9.27 20.19 24.31
N VAL A 556 8.39 19.87 23.35
CA VAL A 556 8.78 19.29 22.06
C VAL A 556 9.32 20.36 21.10
N ALA A 557 8.85 21.60 21.22
CA ALA A 557 9.26 22.70 20.34
C ALA A 557 10.77 22.98 20.37
N LEU A 558 11.44 22.88 21.52
CA LEU A 558 12.88 23.17 21.60
C LEU A 558 13.75 22.16 20.84
N PRO A 559 13.70 20.83 21.11
CA PRO A 559 14.50 19.87 20.34
C PRO A 559 14.14 19.89 18.86
N SER A 560 12.86 20.09 18.52
CA SER A 560 12.45 20.25 17.13
C SER A 560 12.98 21.53 16.48
N GLY A 561 12.98 22.67 17.18
CA GLY A 561 13.57 23.91 16.68
C GLY A 561 15.07 23.80 16.42
N ILE A 562 15.81 23.14 17.32
CA ILE A 562 17.26 22.90 17.13
C ILE A 562 17.50 21.96 15.94
N ALA A 563 16.73 20.86 15.83
CA ALA A 563 16.85 19.95 14.71
C ALA A 563 16.56 20.64 13.36
N LEU A 564 15.49 21.45 13.28
CA LEU A 564 15.15 22.21 12.08
C LEU A 564 16.23 23.26 11.76
N ALA A 565 16.83 23.90 12.76
CA ALA A 565 17.95 24.82 12.56
C ALA A 565 19.18 24.11 11.98
N LEU A 566 19.52 22.92 12.48
CA LEU A 566 20.61 22.11 11.93
C LEU A 566 20.33 21.68 10.50
N LEU A 567 19.09 21.32 10.17
CA LEU A 567 18.68 21.05 8.79
C LEU A 567 18.75 22.30 7.90
N ALA A 568 18.39 23.48 8.42
CA ALA A 568 18.51 24.74 7.69
C ALA A 568 19.97 25.12 7.39
N VAL A 569 20.93 24.71 8.23
CA VAL A 569 22.36 24.87 7.93
C VAL A 569 22.75 24.08 6.68
N ILE A 570 22.16 22.90 6.44
CA ILE A 570 22.41 22.11 5.23
C ILE A 570 22.00 22.93 3.99
N VAL A 571 20.82 23.53 4.03
CA VAL A 571 20.32 24.42 2.95
C VAL A 571 21.24 25.62 2.76
N ALA A 572 21.67 26.27 3.84
CA ALA A 572 22.58 27.40 3.76
C ALA A 572 23.93 27.02 3.13
N VAL A 573 24.51 25.87 3.51
CA VAL A 573 25.75 25.36 2.92
C VAL A 573 25.54 24.98 1.45
N GLU A 574 24.39 24.44 1.09
CA GLU A 574 24.06 24.08 -0.30
C GLU A 574 23.91 25.30 -1.21
N VAL A 575 23.34 26.40 -0.68
CA VAL A 575 23.22 27.68 -1.41
C VAL A 575 24.59 28.33 -1.61
N VAL A 576 25.47 28.31 -0.61
CA VAL A 576 26.80 28.96 -0.67
C VAL A 576 27.81 28.11 -1.44
N THR A 577 27.77 26.79 -1.26
CA THR A 577 28.73 25.83 -1.84
C THR A 577 28.03 24.55 -2.33
N PRO A 578 27.32 24.60 -3.48
CA PRO A 578 26.60 23.44 -4.01
C PRO A 578 27.50 22.19 -4.21
N ALA A 579 28.74 22.40 -4.66
CA ALA A 579 29.71 21.33 -4.91
C ALA A 579 30.24 20.64 -3.64
N VAL A 580 30.13 21.28 -2.47
CA VAL A 580 30.60 20.72 -1.18
C VAL A 580 29.53 19.81 -0.56
N VAL A 581 28.28 19.97 -0.95
CA VAL A 581 27.17 19.16 -0.41
C VAL A 581 27.16 17.75 -1.02
N SER A 582 27.58 17.62 -2.28
CA SER A 582 27.75 16.32 -2.92
C SER A 582 28.87 15.53 -2.26
N ASP A 583 28.52 14.33 -1.78
CA ASP A 583 29.41 13.33 -1.20
C ASP A 583 30.14 13.65 0.12
N SER A 584 29.87 14.79 0.75
CA SER A 584 30.49 15.14 2.04
C SER A 584 29.99 14.29 3.21
N LEU A 585 30.94 13.67 3.93
CA LEU A 585 30.67 13.02 5.21
C LEU A 585 30.14 14.03 6.24
N GLY A 586 30.62 15.28 6.20
CA GLY A 586 30.20 16.35 7.12
C GLY A 586 28.71 16.66 7.02
N ILE A 587 28.15 16.72 5.80
CA ILE A 587 26.71 16.90 5.60
C ILE A 587 25.93 15.69 6.11
N THR A 588 26.41 14.47 5.83
CA THR A 588 25.78 13.24 6.35
C THR A 588 25.76 13.25 7.89
N LEU A 589 26.85 13.65 8.54
CA LEU A 589 26.93 13.80 9.99
C LEU A 589 26.01 14.90 10.52
N LEU A 590 25.80 15.98 9.78
CA LEU A 590 24.87 17.06 10.15
C LEU A 590 23.41 16.58 10.12
N TRP A 591 23.01 15.80 9.10
CA TRP A 591 21.70 15.12 9.09
C TRP A 591 21.54 14.20 10.30
N VAL A 592 22.53 13.35 10.57
CA VAL A 592 22.53 12.43 11.72
C VAL A 592 22.45 13.22 13.03
N ALA A 593 23.20 14.31 13.18
CA ALA A 593 23.18 15.15 14.37
C ALA A 593 21.80 15.81 14.57
N ALA A 594 21.17 16.33 13.52
CA ALA A 594 19.82 16.89 13.57
C ALA A 594 18.80 15.86 14.07
N LEU A 595 18.86 14.62 13.55
CA LEU A 595 18.00 13.53 13.98
C LEU A 595 18.32 13.07 15.41
N LEU A 596 19.58 12.95 15.79
CA LEU A 596 19.97 12.62 17.16
C LEU A 596 19.42 13.63 18.16
N VAL A 597 19.54 14.93 17.88
CA VAL A 597 18.94 16.00 18.68
C VAL A 597 17.43 15.82 18.78
N GLN A 598 16.76 15.53 17.66
CA GLN A 598 15.32 15.35 17.63
C GLN A 598 14.86 14.14 18.46
N TYR A 599 15.48 12.96 18.27
CA TYR A 599 15.09 11.72 18.92
C TYR A 599 15.46 11.70 20.40
N VAL A 600 16.71 12.06 20.74
CA VAL A 600 17.21 12.09 22.12
C VAL A 600 16.52 13.22 22.88
N GLY A 601 16.40 14.40 22.27
CA GLY A 601 15.73 15.54 22.87
C GLY A 601 14.26 15.25 23.20
N ALA A 602 13.54 14.58 22.30
CA ALA A 602 12.17 14.15 22.56
C ALA A 602 12.07 13.02 23.60
N TYR A 603 13.03 12.10 23.64
CA TYR A 603 13.07 11.02 24.63
C TYR A 603 13.30 11.57 26.05
N LEU A 604 14.24 12.51 26.20
CA LEU A 604 14.64 13.09 27.48
C LEU A 604 13.65 14.13 28.01
N ARG A 605 13.08 14.98 27.15
CA ARG A 605 12.18 16.09 27.55
C ARG A 605 10.74 15.64 27.74
N GLU A 606 10.56 14.37 28.07
CA GLU A 606 9.30 13.68 28.08
C GLU A 606 8.19 14.44 28.81
N SER A 607 6.99 14.31 28.28
CA SER A 607 5.78 14.76 28.94
C SER A 607 4.82 13.58 29.06
N ALA A 608 4.61 13.10 30.29
CA ALA A 608 3.59 12.11 30.70
C ALA A 608 2.12 12.52 30.37
N ALA A 609 1.98 13.61 29.62
CA ALA A 609 0.80 14.32 29.22
C ALA A 609 0.25 13.85 27.86
N TRP A 610 1.07 13.21 27.01
CA TRP A 610 0.57 12.47 25.87
C TRP A 610 -0.30 11.30 26.36
N ARG A 611 -1.49 11.11 25.77
CA ARG A 611 -2.41 10.02 26.13
C ARG A 611 -2.75 9.22 24.90
N VAL A 612 -2.57 7.90 24.97
CA VAL A 612 -3.10 6.98 23.97
C VAL A 612 -4.60 6.84 24.21
N GLN A 613 -5.42 7.39 23.30
CA GLN A 613 -6.88 7.43 23.47
C GLN A 613 -7.51 6.06 23.21
N SER A 614 -7.17 5.44 22.08
CA SER A 614 -7.62 4.10 21.71
C SER A 614 -6.42 3.19 21.53
N VAL A 615 -6.36 2.12 22.32
CA VAL A 615 -5.30 1.11 22.23
C VAL A 615 -5.34 0.39 20.88
N ARG A 616 -6.54 0.10 20.37
CA ARG A 616 -6.74 -0.56 19.08
C ARG A 616 -6.18 0.32 17.96
N HIS A 617 -6.69 1.55 17.85
CA HIS A 617 -6.20 2.54 16.88
C HIS A 617 -4.67 2.66 16.92
N TRP A 618 -4.10 2.81 18.12
CA TRP A 618 -2.66 2.94 18.28
C TRP A 618 -1.90 1.73 17.74
N VAL A 619 -2.24 0.51 18.17
CA VAL A 619 -1.54 -0.70 17.70
C VAL A 619 -1.71 -0.86 16.18
N ASP A 620 -2.90 -0.56 15.66
CA ASP A 620 -3.24 -0.78 14.26
C ASP A 620 -2.46 0.15 13.33
N ARG A 621 -2.25 1.42 13.72
CA ARG A 621 -1.39 2.37 12.97
C ARG A 621 0.02 1.82 12.76
N TYR A 622 0.62 1.25 13.80
CA TYR A 622 1.99 0.72 13.72
C TYR A 622 2.06 -0.62 12.99
N ALA A 623 1.00 -1.42 13.07
CA ALA A 623 0.88 -2.62 12.25
C ALA A 623 0.74 -2.27 10.75
N LEU A 624 0.02 -1.20 10.41
CA LEU A 624 -0.13 -0.72 9.03
C LEU A 624 1.19 -0.17 8.46
N ILE A 625 1.96 0.62 9.19
CA ILE A 625 3.27 1.10 8.70
C ILE A 625 4.27 -0.07 8.53
N MET A 626 4.15 -1.13 9.34
CA MET A 626 4.89 -2.38 9.12
C MET A 626 4.43 -3.10 7.83
N LEU A 627 3.12 -3.13 7.53
CA LEU A 627 2.62 -3.63 6.24
C LEU A 627 3.18 -2.81 5.08
N ILE A 628 3.31 -1.49 5.22
CA ILE A 628 3.92 -0.63 4.19
C ILE A 628 5.38 -1.01 3.93
N ALA A 629 6.17 -1.23 4.99
CA ALA A 629 7.55 -1.67 4.84
C ALA A 629 7.64 -3.04 4.13
N PHE A 630 6.74 -3.98 4.47
CA PHE A 630 6.65 -5.26 3.75
C PHE A 630 6.20 -5.07 2.29
N GLY A 631 5.29 -4.15 2.03
CA GLY A 631 4.86 -3.78 0.68
C GLY A 631 6.04 -3.31 -0.17
N GLU A 632 6.91 -2.46 0.37
CA GLU A 632 8.14 -2.04 -0.33
C GLU A 632 9.11 -3.21 -0.57
N ALA A 633 9.24 -4.15 0.38
CA ALA A 633 10.03 -5.36 0.15
C ALA A 633 9.46 -6.21 -0.99
N ILE A 634 8.13 -6.37 -1.09
CA ILE A 634 7.45 -7.11 -2.17
C ILE A 634 7.61 -6.40 -3.52
N ILE A 635 7.41 -5.07 -3.55
CA ILE A 635 7.65 -4.26 -4.75
C ILE A 635 9.12 -4.38 -5.19
N SER A 636 10.06 -4.41 -4.24
CA SER A 636 11.49 -4.61 -4.52
C SER A 636 11.78 -5.96 -5.16
N VAL A 637 11.16 -7.06 -4.72
CA VAL A 637 11.27 -8.38 -5.39
C VAL A 637 10.85 -8.27 -6.85
N GLY A 638 9.66 -7.73 -7.09
CA GLY A 638 9.10 -7.67 -8.44
C GLY A 638 9.81 -6.67 -9.36
N LEU A 639 10.34 -5.56 -8.82
CA LEU A 639 11.15 -4.60 -9.57
C LEU A 639 12.54 -5.15 -9.92
N ALA A 640 13.14 -5.95 -9.03
CA ALA A 640 14.46 -6.54 -9.28
C ALA A 640 14.48 -7.51 -10.47
N THR A 641 13.32 -8.10 -10.80
CA THR A 641 13.14 -8.99 -11.95
C THR A 641 12.52 -8.29 -13.16
N SER A 642 12.25 -6.99 -13.07
CA SER A 642 11.61 -6.24 -14.15
C SER A 642 12.55 -6.03 -15.34
N GLY A 643 11.99 -6.14 -16.55
CA GLY A 643 12.76 -6.02 -17.80
C GLY A 643 13.50 -7.29 -18.21
N ARG A 644 13.27 -8.41 -17.51
CA ARG A 644 13.76 -9.73 -17.90
C ARG A 644 12.63 -10.60 -18.42
N PRO A 645 12.89 -11.45 -19.43
CA PRO A 645 11.91 -12.40 -19.91
C PRO A 645 11.51 -13.36 -18.78
N VAL A 646 10.24 -13.74 -18.76
CA VAL A 646 9.73 -14.72 -17.80
C VAL A 646 10.48 -16.05 -17.97
N SER A 647 11.01 -16.57 -16.86
CA SER A 647 11.78 -17.83 -16.84
C SER A 647 11.61 -18.56 -15.52
N VAL A 648 11.88 -19.87 -15.51
CA VAL A 648 11.80 -20.70 -14.29
C VAL A 648 12.65 -20.11 -13.16
N THR A 649 13.85 -19.63 -13.49
CA THR A 649 14.77 -19.01 -12.52
C THR A 649 14.18 -17.73 -11.92
N VAL A 650 13.64 -16.84 -12.75
CA VAL A 650 13.00 -15.60 -12.29
C VAL A 650 11.81 -15.93 -11.39
N LEU A 651 10.96 -16.87 -11.78
CA LEU A 651 9.80 -17.25 -10.98
C LEU A 651 10.20 -17.91 -9.65
N ALA A 652 11.20 -18.80 -9.64
CA ALA A 652 11.71 -19.41 -8.41
C ALA A 652 12.27 -18.35 -7.45
N LEU A 653 13.01 -17.38 -7.97
CA LEU A 653 13.54 -16.25 -7.20
C LEU A 653 12.44 -15.37 -6.59
N VAL A 654 11.39 -15.08 -7.36
CA VAL A 654 10.20 -14.33 -6.90
C VAL A 654 9.49 -15.09 -5.78
N VAL A 655 9.30 -16.40 -5.93
CA VAL A 655 8.69 -17.27 -4.91
C VAL A 655 9.53 -17.28 -3.63
N VAL A 656 10.84 -17.46 -3.74
CA VAL A 656 11.75 -17.45 -2.57
C VAL A 656 11.73 -16.08 -1.88
N GLY A 657 11.77 -14.97 -2.62
CA GLY A 657 11.66 -13.62 -2.07
C GLY A 657 10.34 -13.38 -1.34
N ALA A 658 9.22 -13.80 -1.93
CA ALA A 658 7.89 -13.71 -1.31
C ALA A 658 7.80 -14.54 -0.01
N LEU A 659 8.33 -15.77 -0.02
CA LEU A 659 8.38 -16.63 1.16
C LEU A 659 9.26 -16.03 2.26
N SER A 660 10.43 -15.48 1.91
CA SER A 660 11.31 -14.80 2.87
C SER A 660 10.56 -13.67 3.58
N ILE A 661 9.88 -12.80 2.85
CA ILE A 661 9.07 -11.72 3.43
C ILE A 661 7.92 -12.28 4.26
N GLY A 662 7.26 -13.33 3.79
CA GLY A 662 6.20 -14.05 4.51
C GLY A 662 6.65 -14.58 5.87
N THR A 663 7.88 -15.07 6.01
CA THR A 663 8.40 -15.55 7.31
C THR A 663 8.59 -14.40 8.32
N LEU A 664 9.07 -13.24 7.86
CA LEU A 664 9.19 -12.05 8.72
C LEU A 664 7.81 -11.56 9.13
N TRP A 665 6.90 -11.42 8.16
CA TRP A 665 5.51 -11.05 8.40
C TRP A 665 4.86 -11.95 9.46
N TRP A 666 5.03 -13.27 9.33
CA TRP A 666 4.49 -14.27 10.26
C TRP A 666 4.97 -14.00 11.69
N SER A 667 6.25 -13.75 11.89
CA SER A 667 6.84 -13.55 13.23
C SER A 667 6.33 -12.31 13.97
N TYR A 668 5.82 -11.30 13.26
CA TYR A 668 5.27 -10.08 13.85
C TYR A 668 3.76 -10.15 14.03
N PHE A 669 3.01 -10.48 12.97
CA PHE A 669 1.55 -10.42 12.96
C PHE A 669 0.86 -11.51 13.78
N THR A 670 1.52 -12.63 14.02
CA THR A 670 1.05 -13.63 15.00
C THR A 670 0.98 -13.07 16.42
N THR A 671 1.73 -11.99 16.70
CA THR A 671 1.94 -11.52 18.06
C THR A 671 1.36 -10.13 18.34
N ILE A 672 1.04 -9.36 17.30
CA ILE A 672 0.65 -7.94 17.45
C ILE A 672 -0.65 -7.75 18.26
N ASP A 673 -1.57 -8.70 18.21
CA ASP A 673 -2.83 -8.62 18.98
C ASP A 673 -2.59 -8.68 20.49
N SER A 674 -1.59 -9.42 20.94
CA SER A 674 -1.19 -9.45 22.35
C SER A 674 -0.73 -8.07 22.85
N SER A 675 -0.18 -7.24 21.98
CA SER A 675 0.27 -5.90 22.32
C SER A 675 -0.88 -4.98 22.70
N ARG A 676 -2.08 -5.24 22.14
CA ARG A 676 -3.32 -4.58 22.56
C ARG A 676 -3.66 -4.94 24.01
N LEU A 677 -3.55 -6.21 24.39
CA LEU A 677 -3.76 -6.66 25.77
C LEU A 677 -2.76 -6.01 26.72
N ALA A 678 -1.48 -6.00 26.35
CA ALA A 678 -0.44 -5.39 27.16
C ALA A 678 -0.69 -3.90 27.39
N LEU A 679 -1.08 -3.12 26.37
CA LEU A 679 -1.40 -1.70 26.53
C LEU A 679 -2.70 -1.48 27.33
N ARG A 680 -3.73 -2.31 27.14
CA ARG A 680 -5.00 -2.25 27.90
C ARG A 680 -4.77 -2.45 29.40
N ALA A 681 -3.86 -3.36 29.76
CA ALA A 681 -3.50 -3.66 31.15
C ALA A 681 -2.80 -2.51 31.92
N ARG A 682 -2.35 -1.46 31.23
CA ARG A 682 -1.72 -0.28 31.85
C ARG A 682 -2.59 0.95 31.65
N THR A 683 -2.48 1.95 32.52
CA THR A 683 -3.24 3.22 32.42
C THR A 683 -2.33 4.43 32.59
N GLY A 684 -2.85 5.62 32.25
CA GLY A 684 -2.17 6.90 32.44
C GLY A 684 -0.75 6.94 31.87
N ARG A 685 0.20 7.42 32.68
CA ARG A 685 1.61 7.56 32.29
C ARG A 685 2.23 6.24 31.87
N ALA A 686 1.99 5.14 32.60
CA ALA A 686 2.61 3.84 32.31
C ALA A 686 2.23 3.32 30.92
N ARG A 687 0.97 3.51 30.50
CA ARG A 687 0.51 3.18 29.14
C ARG A 687 1.24 4.02 28.10
N THR A 688 1.36 5.33 28.31
CA THR A 688 2.03 6.24 27.37
C THR A 688 3.53 5.91 27.23
N LEU A 689 4.23 5.66 28.35
CA LEU A 689 5.65 5.26 28.31
C LEU A 689 5.84 3.96 27.53
N LEU A 690 4.97 2.97 27.80
CA LEU A 690 5.01 1.69 27.11
C LEU A 690 4.75 1.87 25.61
N ALA A 691 3.73 2.64 25.25
CA ALA A 691 3.40 2.96 23.87
C ALA A 691 4.55 3.68 23.15
N ARG A 692 5.15 4.69 23.77
CA ARG A 692 6.30 5.42 23.23
C ARG A 692 7.48 4.49 23.00
N ASP A 693 7.94 3.79 24.02
CA ASP A 693 9.15 2.96 23.93
C ASP A 693 8.97 1.85 22.90
N ALA A 694 7.86 1.12 23.00
CA ALA A 694 7.61 -0.05 22.18
C ALA A 694 7.28 0.33 20.73
N PHE A 695 6.47 1.37 20.52
CA PHE A 695 5.98 1.73 19.18
C PHE A 695 6.79 2.86 18.54
N THR A 696 7.03 3.98 19.21
CA THR A 696 7.77 5.10 18.60
C THR A 696 9.26 4.78 18.37
N TYR A 697 9.92 4.05 19.28
CA TYR A 697 11.36 3.81 19.20
C TYR A 697 11.71 2.39 18.71
N LEU A 698 11.15 1.33 19.32
CA LEU A 698 11.54 -0.04 18.99
C LEU A 698 10.98 -0.55 17.65
N HIS A 699 9.95 0.08 17.07
CA HIS A 699 9.51 -0.26 15.70
C HIS A 699 10.44 0.26 14.62
N LEU A 700 11.14 1.38 14.82
CA LEU A 700 12.01 1.94 13.80
C LEU A 700 13.12 0.94 13.39
N PRO A 701 13.85 0.28 14.31
CA PRO A 701 14.78 -0.79 13.93
C PRO A 701 14.14 -1.97 13.20
N MET A 702 12.89 -2.32 13.50
CA MET A 702 12.17 -3.36 12.73
C MET A 702 11.91 -2.90 11.29
N VAL A 703 11.39 -1.69 11.09
CA VAL A 703 11.20 -1.09 9.76
C VAL A 703 12.52 -1.00 9.01
N ALA A 704 13.58 -0.50 9.65
CA ALA A 704 14.93 -0.43 9.08
C ALA A 704 15.44 -1.82 8.65
N GLY A 705 15.20 -2.86 9.45
CA GLY A 705 15.53 -4.23 9.10
C GLY A 705 14.83 -4.69 7.81
N VAL A 706 13.53 -4.42 7.67
CA VAL A 706 12.77 -4.73 6.44
C VAL A 706 13.28 -3.92 5.25
N MET A 707 13.62 -2.64 5.44
CA MET A 707 14.17 -1.79 4.36
C MET A 707 15.55 -2.26 3.88
N LEU A 708 16.40 -2.78 4.77
CA LEU A 708 17.67 -3.40 4.40
C LEU A 708 17.46 -4.69 3.60
N VAL A 709 16.46 -5.50 3.96
CA VAL A 709 16.05 -6.67 3.17
C VAL A 709 15.55 -6.23 1.80
N ALA A 710 14.70 -5.20 1.71
CA ALA A 710 14.20 -4.66 0.43
C ALA A 710 15.35 -4.19 -0.48
N PHE A 711 16.31 -3.44 0.05
CA PHE A 711 17.53 -3.05 -0.67
C PHE A 711 18.32 -4.24 -1.17
N SER A 712 18.53 -5.22 -0.30
CA SER A 712 19.28 -6.43 -0.64
C SER A 712 18.59 -7.24 -1.74
N LEU A 713 17.27 -7.40 -1.70
CA LEU A 713 16.50 -8.09 -2.73
C LEU A 713 16.70 -7.47 -4.12
N ARG A 714 16.82 -6.13 -4.21
CA ARG A 714 17.16 -5.44 -5.48
C ARG A 714 18.57 -5.73 -5.99
N GLN A 715 19.52 -6.02 -5.10
CA GLN A 715 20.90 -6.34 -5.47
C GLN A 715 21.10 -7.81 -5.80
N ILE A 716 20.53 -8.72 -5.01
CA ILE A 716 20.76 -10.16 -5.07
C ILE A 716 20.02 -10.82 -6.24
N LEU A 717 18.82 -10.33 -6.54
CA LEU A 717 17.99 -10.87 -7.62
C LEU A 717 18.51 -10.46 -9.02
N VAL A 718 19.70 -9.85 -9.12
CA VAL A 718 20.37 -9.44 -10.37
C VAL A 718 21.63 -10.30 -10.60
N PRO A 719 21.55 -11.42 -11.35
CA PRO A 719 22.64 -12.42 -11.44
C PRO A 719 23.91 -11.97 -12.15
N GLU A 720 23.84 -10.96 -13.03
CA GLU A 720 24.95 -10.54 -13.92
C GLU A 720 25.91 -9.53 -13.27
N ARG A 721 25.56 -8.98 -12.12
CA ARG A 721 26.50 -8.19 -11.30
C ARG A 721 27.06 -9.11 -10.23
N THR A 722 28.38 -9.05 -9.99
CA THR A 722 28.94 -9.61 -8.77
C THR A 722 28.13 -9.07 -7.60
N VAL A 723 27.55 -9.94 -6.78
CA VAL A 723 26.79 -9.49 -5.61
C VAL A 723 27.70 -8.58 -4.82
N ASN A 724 27.29 -7.32 -4.73
CA ASN A 724 28.01 -6.39 -3.90
C ASN A 724 27.96 -6.93 -2.46
N ALA A 725 29.12 -7.11 -1.85
CA ALA A 725 29.23 -7.59 -0.47
C ALA A 725 28.29 -6.82 0.48
N TYR A 726 28.08 -5.52 0.24
CA TYR A 726 27.13 -4.70 1.00
C TYR A 726 25.68 -5.17 0.88
N GLY A 727 25.24 -5.62 -0.31
CA GLY A 727 23.91 -6.19 -0.51
C GLY A 727 23.72 -7.50 0.25
N HIS A 728 24.72 -8.37 0.23
CA HIS A 728 24.74 -9.61 1.02
C HIS A 728 24.68 -9.33 2.53
N TYR A 729 25.59 -8.50 3.05
CA TYR A 729 25.62 -8.17 4.47
C TYR A 729 24.35 -7.44 4.92
N ALA A 730 23.76 -6.58 4.07
CA ALA A 730 22.50 -5.92 4.35
C ALA A 730 21.33 -6.91 4.48
N LEU A 731 21.30 -8.02 3.74
CA LEU A 731 20.27 -9.06 3.89
C LEU A 731 20.26 -9.62 5.31
N TYR A 732 21.41 -10.11 5.74
CA TYR A 732 21.58 -10.77 7.03
C TYR A 732 21.46 -9.78 8.18
N LEU A 733 22.05 -8.58 8.05
CA LEU A 733 21.89 -7.51 9.02
C LEU A 733 20.42 -7.10 9.13
N GLY A 734 19.70 -6.98 8.01
CA GLY A 734 18.29 -6.61 7.98
C GLY A 734 17.41 -7.61 8.73
N VAL A 735 17.56 -8.91 8.45
CA VAL A 735 16.82 -9.96 9.16
C VAL A 735 17.24 -10.06 10.63
N ALA A 736 18.53 -10.02 10.94
CA ALA A 736 19.01 -10.06 12.33
C ALA A 736 18.52 -8.85 13.15
N LEU A 737 18.60 -7.64 12.58
CA LEU A 737 18.11 -6.41 13.20
C LEU A 737 16.59 -6.49 13.44
N TYR A 738 15.83 -6.97 12.45
CA TYR A 738 14.40 -7.16 12.56
C TYR A 738 14.03 -8.13 13.69
N LEU A 739 14.65 -9.30 13.74
CA LEU A 739 14.38 -10.31 14.77
C LEU A 739 14.80 -9.84 16.16
N ALA A 740 15.96 -9.19 16.28
CA ALA A 740 16.44 -8.63 17.54
C ALA A 740 15.53 -7.50 18.04
N ALA A 741 15.11 -6.59 17.16
CA ALA A 741 14.20 -5.51 17.49
C ALA A 741 12.80 -6.03 17.86
N ASN A 742 12.28 -7.02 17.14
CA ASN A 742 11.03 -7.70 17.48
C ASN A 742 11.12 -8.37 18.86
N GLN A 743 12.24 -9.02 19.18
CA GLN A 743 12.46 -9.58 20.52
C GLN A 743 12.59 -8.50 21.60
N TRP A 744 13.24 -7.38 21.32
CA TRP A 744 13.36 -6.29 22.29
C TRP A 744 12.02 -5.60 22.54
N TYR A 745 11.24 -5.38 21.49
CA TYR A 745 9.84 -4.97 21.56
C TYR A 745 9.05 -5.89 22.49
N TRP A 746 9.20 -7.20 22.32
CA TRP A 746 8.56 -8.21 23.14
C TRP A 746 8.97 -8.17 24.61
N TRP A 747 10.27 -8.05 24.87
CA TRP A 747 10.76 -7.87 26.23
C TRP A 747 10.22 -6.57 26.84
N ARG A 748 10.10 -5.48 26.08
CA ARG A 748 9.55 -4.23 26.59
C ARG A 748 8.07 -4.32 26.94
N MET A 749 7.29 -5.08 26.17
CA MET A 749 5.85 -5.27 26.35
C MET A 749 5.51 -6.25 27.47
N TRP A 750 6.24 -7.36 27.55
CA TRP A 750 5.87 -8.51 28.39
C TRP A 750 6.98 -8.98 29.34
N ARG A 751 8.20 -8.45 29.24
CA ARG A 751 9.40 -8.92 29.99
C ARG A 751 9.75 -10.39 29.73
N VAL A 752 9.33 -10.92 28.58
CA VAL A 752 9.60 -12.29 28.15
C VAL A 752 10.67 -12.31 27.06
N VAL A 753 11.62 -13.23 27.18
CA VAL A 753 12.64 -13.51 26.15
C VAL A 753 12.34 -14.84 25.48
N SER A 754 12.14 -14.84 24.17
CA SER A 754 12.06 -16.08 23.39
C SER A 754 13.47 -16.48 22.93
N TRP A 755 13.98 -17.56 23.49
CA TRP A 755 15.27 -18.12 23.08
C TRP A 755 15.27 -18.57 21.62
N GLN A 756 14.12 -18.93 21.06
CA GLN A 756 14.00 -19.25 19.62
C GLN A 756 14.28 -18.01 18.76
N ARG A 757 13.79 -16.83 19.14
CA ARG A 757 14.01 -15.58 18.38
C ARG A 757 15.43 -15.05 18.53
N VAL A 758 15.96 -15.10 19.75
CA VAL A 758 17.36 -14.75 20.02
C VAL A 758 18.29 -15.70 19.28
N GLY A 759 18.08 -17.01 19.40
CA GLY A 759 18.85 -18.03 18.69
C GLY A 759 18.74 -17.88 17.18
N GLY A 760 17.55 -17.57 16.66
CA GLY A 760 17.34 -17.26 15.23
C GLY A 760 18.13 -16.03 14.77
N ALA A 761 18.09 -14.92 15.51
CA ALA A 761 18.86 -13.72 15.19
C ALA A 761 20.38 -13.98 15.20
N VAL A 762 20.86 -14.72 16.21
CA VAL A 762 22.27 -15.12 16.31
C VAL A 762 22.67 -16.07 15.17
N LEU A 763 21.83 -17.05 14.85
CA LEU A 763 22.06 -17.97 13.73
C LEU A 763 22.14 -17.22 12.41
N VAL A 764 21.20 -16.31 12.14
CA VAL A 764 21.23 -15.46 10.93
C VAL A 764 22.52 -14.63 10.89
N ALA A 765 22.90 -13.98 11.98
CA ALA A 765 24.14 -13.23 12.04
C ALA A 765 25.39 -14.11 11.78
N ALA A 766 25.42 -15.33 12.34
CA ALA A 766 26.51 -16.29 12.16
C ALA A 766 26.57 -16.87 10.73
N LEU A 767 25.44 -16.99 10.03
CA LEU A 767 25.38 -17.43 8.64
C LEU A 767 25.93 -16.37 7.66
N SER A 768 25.96 -15.10 8.05
CA SER A 768 26.39 -14.00 7.18
C SER A 768 27.79 -14.18 6.59
N PRO A 769 28.87 -14.40 7.38
CA PRO A 769 30.21 -14.64 6.82
C PRO A 769 30.32 -15.98 6.07
N LEU A 770 29.53 -17.00 6.44
CA LEU A 770 29.61 -18.34 5.83
C LEU A 770 29.02 -18.37 4.41
N THR A 771 28.06 -17.49 4.13
CA THR A 771 27.28 -17.50 2.89
C THR A 771 27.77 -16.48 1.86
N VAL A 772 28.75 -15.63 2.20
CA VAL A 772 29.26 -14.58 1.30
C VAL A 772 29.94 -15.14 0.05
N LEU A 773 30.48 -16.36 0.14
CA LEU A 773 31.13 -17.05 -0.97
C LEU A 773 30.13 -17.80 -1.87
N LEU A 774 28.87 -17.89 -1.48
CA LEU A 774 27.87 -18.61 -2.25
C LEU A 774 27.39 -17.77 -3.44
N PRO A 775 27.03 -18.41 -4.57
CA PRO A 775 26.43 -17.70 -5.69
C PRO A 775 25.12 -16.99 -5.33
N PRO A 776 24.74 -15.93 -6.06
CA PRO A 776 23.71 -14.96 -5.67
C PRO A 776 22.32 -15.49 -5.25
N PRO A 777 21.75 -16.61 -5.73
CA PRO A 777 20.46 -17.05 -5.18
C PRO A 777 20.56 -17.72 -3.80
N TRP A 778 21.69 -18.36 -3.50
CA TRP A 778 21.78 -19.31 -2.38
C TRP A 778 21.72 -18.66 -0.99
N PRO A 779 22.31 -17.48 -0.73
CA PRO A 779 22.15 -16.81 0.56
C PRO A 779 20.68 -16.55 0.90
N LEU A 780 19.89 -16.10 -0.09
CA LEU A 780 18.47 -15.86 0.08
C LEU A 780 17.69 -17.16 0.29
N VAL A 781 17.98 -18.21 -0.49
CA VAL A 781 17.34 -19.53 -0.36
C VAL A 781 17.58 -20.13 1.02
N LEU A 782 18.83 -20.10 1.51
CA LEU A 782 19.18 -20.62 2.83
C LEU A 782 18.46 -19.84 3.93
N LEU A 783 18.48 -18.51 3.87
CA LEU A 783 17.80 -17.66 4.85
C LEU A 783 16.28 -17.89 4.86
N THR A 784 15.69 -18.08 3.68
CA THR A 784 14.27 -18.43 3.54
C THR A 784 13.98 -19.79 4.17
N GLY A 785 14.83 -20.81 3.92
CA GLY A 785 14.72 -22.13 4.54
C GLY A 785 14.76 -22.06 6.07
N VAL A 786 15.71 -21.31 6.63
CA VAL A 786 15.81 -21.07 8.09
C VAL A 786 14.53 -20.40 8.62
N GLY A 787 14.03 -19.37 7.93
CA GLY A 787 12.80 -18.67 8.30
C GLY A 787 11.57 -19.58 8.28
N VAL A 788 11.42 -20.41 7.25
CA VAL A 788 10.31 -21.36 7.11
C VAL A 788 10.35 -22.42 8.21
N VAL A 789 11.54 -22.98 8.50
CA VAL A 789 11.71 -23.94 9.60
C VAL A 789 11.37 -23.28 10.94
N ALA A 790 11.84 -22.05 11.19
CA ALA A 790 11.51 -21.32 12.40
C ALA A 790 10.00 -21.07 12.54
N ALA A 791 9.32 -20.63 11.48
CA ALA A 791 7.88 -20.44 11.46
C ALA A 791 7.12 -21.76 11.68
N ALA A 792 7.55 -22.85 11.05
CA ALA A 792 6.96 -24.17 11.23
C ALA A 792 7.12 -24.68 12.67
N LEU A 793 8.29 -24.49 13.28
CA LEU A 793 8.53 -24.83 14.68
C LEU A 793 7.64 -23.99 15.61
N GLU A 794 7.46 -22.69 15.36
CA GLU A 794 6.56 -21.84 16.13
C GLU A 794 5.10 -22.32 16.04
N VAL A 795 4.67 -22.82 14.88
CA VAL A 795 3.33 -23.41 14.69
C VAL A 795 3.18 -24.76 15.39
N LEU A 796 4.17 -25.66 15.28
CA LEU A 796 4.11 -27.03 15.81
C LEU A 796 4.17 -27.10 17.33
N HIS A 797 4.87 -26.17 17.99
CA HIS A 797 4.95 -26.15 19.46
C HIS A 797 3.64 -25.72 20.14
N GLY A 798 2.56 -25.47 19.38
CA GLY A 798 1.19 -25.64 19.86
C GLY A 798 0.74 -24.75 21.03
N GLY A 799 1.41 -23.64 21.29
CA GLY A 799 1.07 -22.81 22.44
C GLY A 799 2.09 -21.71 22.65
N ASP A 800 1.76 -20.53 22.15
CA ASP A 800 2.52 -19.35 22.48
C ASP A 800 2.17 -18.92 23.92
N PRO A 801 3.12 -18.87 24.87
CA PRO A 801 2.88 -18.29 26.20
C PRO A 801 2.32 -16.85 26.14
N ARG A 802 2.33 -16.22 24.96
CA ARG A 802 1.73 -14.92 24.62
C ARG A 802 0.18 -14.91 24.61
N THR A 803 -0.49 -16.04 24.86
CA THR A 803 -1.97 -16.15 24.98
C THR A 803 -2.48 -16.15 26.43
N HIS A 804 -1.59 -16.06 27.42
CA HIS A 804 -1.99 -16.04 28.84
C HIS A 804 -1.98 -14.61 29.38
N GLU A 805 -2.91 -14.31 30.28
CA GLU A 805 -2.93 -13.01 30.96
C GLU A 805 -1.60 -12.74 31.67
N PRO A 806 -1.13 -11.48 31.68
CA PRO A 806 0.08 -11.14 32.40
C PRO A 806 -0.06 -11.53 33.87
N ARG A 807 0.94 -12.20 34.44
CA ARG A 807 1.04 -12.31 35.90
C ARG A 807 1.03 -10.89 36.46
N PRO A 808 0.16 -10.58 37.43
CA PRO A 808 0.11 -9.24 38.03
C PRO A 808 1.51 -8.89 38.53
N ALA A 809 2.01 -7.72 38.14
CA ALA A 809 3.26 -7.21 38.66
C ALA A 809 3.05 -6.93 40.15
N THR A 810 3.70 -7.72 41.00
CA THR A 810 3.97 -7.36 42.40
C THR A 810 4.99 -6.24 42.45
#